data_AF-A0AAD7VB92-F1
#
_entry.id   AF-A0AAD7VB92-F1
#
_cell.length_a   1.000
_cell.length_b   1.000
_cell.length_c   1.000
_cell.angle_alpha   90.00
_cell.angle_beta   90.00
_cell.angle_gamma   90.00
#
_symmetry.space_group_name_H-M   'P 1'
#
loop_
_entity.id
_entity.type
_entity.pdbx_description
1 polymer ?
#
loop_
_entity_poly.entity_id
_entity_poly.type
_entity_poly.pdbx_seq_one_letter_code
_entity_poly.pdbx_strand_id
1 'polypeptide(L)'
;MSAKAIREYDGKLLLAYHLLRAPLVSEQASASLFTPAATKLAQVKIDTSLTGAAFDSALKQQLDTLEQTQPWLLTDKLVAKPDQLIKRRGKHGLLTLNKSWPEARQWIEERAAKEIQIERTSGILKTFLVEPFTPHPANTEYYVCINSVREGDYILFTHEGGIDIGDVDAKALKLLVKVDEPFPSPEEVKNTLLKDVPEFKRDVLVDFITRLYSVYVDLHFTYLEINPLVVTDPVEGQTPQVMYLDLAAKLDQTAEFEAGPKWAIARAPQNAGIPASAAGQQHADQGPPMEFPAPFGRELSKEEAYIQELDGKTGASLKLTILNGKGRIWTMVAGGGASVVYSDAIAALGYADELANYGEYSGAPTETQTYEYAKTILDLMTRGDAHPEGKLLFIGGGIANFTNVATTFKGIIRALTDFKQALINHKVRIFIRRGGPNYQEGLRAMRQLGDSLGVEIQVFGPETHITEIVPLALIGQPSDNQKANNGASSASSGNLFQDQIFGGDSGANTPSGRRSPKLKIADETPSGESRMEYFGTAREAESAEWYRPFTFRTRAIVYGMQPRAVQGMLDFDFMCKRETPSVAAMVYPFGGSHVQKFYWGTKETLIPVFTSLKEAAEQFSDADVVVNFASCRSVFDSTREILSFPQFKTIAIIAEGVPERRARQLLHEAERRKVLVIGPATVGGIKPGCFKIGNTGGMMDNIVASKLYRPGSVGYVSKSGGMSNELNNIISRTTDGVYEGVAIGGDRYPGSTFIDHLLRYENDPNCKMLVLLGEVGGVEEYRVIEAVKNGTIKKPIVAWCIGTCAKMFTTDVQFGHAGALANSDLETADAKNKAMRAAGIIVPETFEKMPQALADAYDKLVKEGAVVPAAEPEIPKIPIDYSWAQELGLVRKPASFVSTIVDDRGQELLYAGMRITDVFKEDIGIGGVLSLLWFKRRLPDYACKFIEMVLMLTADHGPAVSGAMNTIITTRAGKDLISSLVAGLLTIGERFGGALDGAATNFTRAYDSGLTPREFVTSMRKANKLIPGIGHKIKSRSNPDMRVELVKDYVKKHFPSSPILDFALKVEEITTSKKDNLILNVDGCIAVSFVDLLRDSGAFTREEAEEYMRIGTLNGLFVLGRSLGFIGHHLDQKRLKQGLYRHPWDDISYLLPSLDPSTLDPRRVNARVNVQPK
;
A
#
# COMPACT_ATOMS: atom_id res chain seq x y z
N MET A 1 -5.24 -12.03 3.26
CA MET A 1 -6.40 -12.58 2.52
C MET A 1 -6.17 -14.08 2.31
N SER A 2 -7.20 -14.92 2.28
CA SER A 2 -7.07 -16.40 2.24
C SER A 2 -8.35 -17.07 1.73
N ALA A 3 -8.37 -18.41 1.66
CA ALA A 3 -9.59 -19.19 1.53
C ALA A 3 -10.60 -18.87 2.65
N LYS A 4 -11.75 -18.30 2.29
CA LYS A 4 -12.81 -17.92 3.23
C LYS A 4 -14.10 -18.67 2.96
N ALA A 5 -14.75 -19.11 4.04
CA ALA A 5 -16.06 -19.72 3.97
C ALA A 5 -17.11 -18.71 3.53
N ILE A 6 -18.09 -19.19 2.76
CA ILE A 6 -19.28 -18.43 2.36
C ILE A 6 -20.53 -19.10 2.92
N ARG A 7 -21.61 -18.34 3.05
CA ARG A 7 -22.91 -18.88 3.45
C ARG A 7 -23.43 -19.87 2.42
N GLU A 8 -24.29 -20.79 2.87
CA GLU A 8 -24.94 -21.74 1.97
C GLU A 8 -25.82 -21.01 0.94
N TYR A 9 -26.53 -19.96 1.36
CA TYR A 9 -27.29 -19.09 0.47
C TYR A 9 -26.45 -18.56 -0.70
N ASP A 10 -25.28 -17.99 -0.40
CA ASP A 10 -24.40 -17.41 -1.41
C ASP A 10 -23.82 -18.50 -2.33
N GLY A 11 -23.40 -19.64 -1.78
CA GLY A 11 -22.89 -20.77 -2.56
C GLY A 11 -23.93 -21.37 -3.50
N LYS A 12 -25.19 -21.52 -3.06
CA LYS A 12 -26.29 -21.99 -3.91
C LYS A 12 -26.63 -21.02 -5.04
N LEU A 13 -26.58 -19.70 -4.79
CA LEU A 13 -26.75 -18.69 -5.84
C LEU A 13 -25.63 -18.73 -6.88
N LEU A 14 -24.37 -18.92 -6.45
CA LEU A 14 -23.25 -19.08 -7.36
C LEU A 14 -23.45 -20.30 -8.27
N LEU A 15 -23.81 -21.46 -7.70
CA LEU A 15 -24.09 -22.66 -8.51
C LEU A 15 -25.29 -22.45 -9.43
N ALA A 16 -26.40 -21.93 -8.93
CA ALA A 16 -27.60 -21.67 -9.71
C ALA A 16 -27.33 -20.81 -10.95
N TYR A 17 -26.52 -19.76 -10.79
CA TYR A 17 -26.17 -18.86 -11.87
C TYR A 17 -25.11 -19.47 -12.79
N HIS A 18 -24.05 -20.08 -12.27
CA HIS A 18 -22.89 -20.45 -13.07
C HIS A 18 -22.88 -21.89 -13.59
N LEU A 19 -23.64 -22.83 -13.02
CA LEU A 19 -23.56 -24.27 -13.37
C LEU A 19 -23.78 -24.58 -14.86
N LEU A 20 -24.65 -23.83 -15.53
CA LEU A 20 -24.89 -23.96 -16.97
C LEU A 20 -24.17 -22.88 -17.82
N ARG A 21 -23.48 -21.92 -17.18
CA ARG A 21 -22.83 -20.78 -17.84
C ARG A 21 -21.31 -20.87 -17.83
N ALA A 22 -20.72 -21.61 -16.90
CA ALA A 22 -19.29 -21.81 -16.80
C ALA A 22 -18.76 -22.56 -18.04
N PRO A 23 -17.56 -22.22 -18.52
CA PRO A 23 -17.01 -22.77 -19.76
C PRO A 23 -16.76 -24.28 -19.66
N LEU A 24 -17.24 -25.04 -20.65
CA LEU A 24 -16.96 -26.48 -20.78
C LEU A 24 -15.76 -26.72 -21.71
N VAL A 25 -15.09 -27.86 -21.54
CA VAL A 25 -13.88 -28.22 -22.31
C VAL A 25 -14.17 -28.66 -23.75
N SER A 26 -15.41 -29.04 -24.07
CA SER A 26 -15.84 -29.44 -25.41
C SER A 26 -16.42 -28.25 -26.19
N GLU A 27 -15.93 -28.00 -27.41
CA GLU A 27 -16.45 -26.98 -28.35
C GLU A 27 -17.90 -27.24 -28.80
N GLN A 28 -18.43 -28.45 -28.59
CA GLN A 28 -19.84 -28.74 -28.80
C GLN A 28 -20.60 -28.44 -27.52
N ALA A 29 -21.42 -27.40 -27.56
CA ALA A 29 -22.43 -27.10 -26.54
C ALA A 29 -23.46 -28.25 -26.50
N SER A 30 -23.17 -29.33 -25.77
CA SER A 30 -24.15 -30.38 -25.51
C SER A 30 -25.21 -29.84 -24.56
N ALA A 31 -26.48 -30.05 -24.91
CA ALA A 31 -27.59 -29.78 -24.01
C ALA A 31 -27.36 -30.53 -22.68
N SER A 32 -27.69 -29.88 -21.56
CA SER A 32 -27.58 -30.50 -20.22
C SER A 32 -28.44 -31.76 -20.17
N LEU A 33 -27.88 -32.84 -19.60
CA LEU A 33 -28.60 -34.10 -19.38
C LEU A 33 -29.52 -34.05 -18.15
N PHE A 34 -29.45 -32.97 -17.39
CA PHE A 34 -30.31 -32.70 -16.25
C PHE A 34 -30.90 -31.29 -16.30
N THR A 35 -31.97 -31.10 -15.55
CA THR A 35 -32.46 -29.77 -15.19
C THR A 35 -31.98 -29.44 -13.77
N PRO A 36 -31.20 -28.35 -13.58
CA PRO A 36 -30.87 -27.88 -12.24
C PRO A 36 -32.14 -27.52 -11.46
N ALA A 37 -32.15 -27.77 -10.15
CA ALA A 37 -33.26 -27.36 -9.30
C ALA A 37 -33.57 -25.86 -9.45
N ALA A 38 -34.87 -25.52 -9.49
CA ALA A 38 -35.31 -24.14 -9.45
C ALA A 38 -34.78 -23.48 -8.16
N THR A 39 -34.02 -22.39 -8.31
CA THR A 39 -33.36 -21.73 -7.19
C THR A 39 -34.36 -20.86 -6.43
N LYS A 40 -35.06 -21.48 -5.49
CA LYS A 40 -35.98 -20.84 -4.54
C LYS A 40 -35.29 -20.76 -3.18
N LEU A 41 -34.70 -19.60 -2.89
CA LEU A 41 -33.95 -19.37 -1.65
C LEU A 41 -34.48 -18.11 -0.97
N ALA A 42 -34.92 -18.24 0.27
CA ALA A 42 -35.34 -17.12 1.11
C ALA A 42 -34.36 -17.00 2.29
N GLN A 43 -33.77 -15.82 2.48
CA GLN A 43 -32.85 -15.59 3.60
C GLN A 43 -33.48 -14.62 4.61
N VAL A 44 -33.50 -15.02 5.87
CA VAL A 44 -33.88 -14.15 7.00
C VAL A 44 -32.59 -13.69 7.68
N LYS A 45 -32.36 -12.38 7.75
CA LYS A 45 -31.22 -11.76 8.45
C LYS A 45 -31.72 -10.90 9.61
N ILE A 46 -31.42 -11.32 10.82
CA ILE A 46 -31.89 -10.72 12.05
C ILE A 46 -30.91 -9.65 12.52
N ASP A 47 -31.44 -8.47 12.88
CA ASP A 47 -30.67 -7.41 13.53
C ASP A 47 -30.68 -7.62 15.05
N THR A 48 -29.56 -8.12 15.57
CA THR A 48 -29.37 -8.39 17.00
C THR A 48 -29.09 -7.13 17.83
N SER A 49 -28.96 -5.94 17.20
CA SER A 49 -28.86 -4.68 17.93
C SER A 49 -30.20 -4.19 18.48
N LEU A 50 -31.31 -4.73 17.97
CA LEU A 50 -32.66 -4.43 18.44
C LEU A 50 -33.06 -5.38 19.56
N THR A 51 -33.81 -4.88 20.55
CA THR A 51 -34.30 -5.69 21.69
C THR A 51 -35.77 -5.44 21.98
N GLY A 52 -36.47 -6.43 22.53
CA GLY A 52 -37.88 -6.31 22.93
C GLY A 52 -38.80 -6.00 21.75
N ALA A 53 -39.79 -5.12 21.94
CA ALA A 53 -40.80 -4.84 20.92
C ALA A 53 -40.23 -4.33 19.58
N ALA A 54 -39.09 -3.63 19.59
CA ALA A 54 -38.43 -3.15 18.37
C ALA A 54 -37.88 -4.32 17.53
N PHE A 55 -37.31 -5.32 18.20
CA PHE A 55 -36.87 -6.56 17.58
C PHE A 55 -38.04 -7.33 16.99
N ASP A 56 -39.09 -7.55 17.79
CA ASP A 56 -40.28 -8.32 17.36
C ASP A 56 -40.94 -7.66 16.14
N SER A 57 -41.04 -6.33 16.13
CA SER A 57 -41.56 -5.57 15.01
C SER A 57 -40.68 -5.70 13.76
N ALA A 58 -39.35 -5.61 13.90
CA ALA A 58 -38.43 -5.71 12.76
C ALA A 58 -38.40 -7.12 12.16
N LEU A 59 -38.35 -8.16 13.00
CA LEU A 59 -38.41 -9.55 12.56
C LEU A 59 -39.72 -9.84 11.84
N LYS A 60 -40.84 -9.40 12.41
CA LYS A 60 -42.17 -9.55 11.79
C LYS A 60 -42.23 -8.88 10.44
N GLN A 61 -41.79 -7.62 10.34
CA GLN A 61 -41.76 -6.87 9.08
C GLN A 61 -40.91 -7.57 8.01
N GLN A 62 -39.76 -8.14 8.41
CA GLN A 62 -38.90 -8.88 7.48
C GLN A 62 -39.58 -10.15 6.95
N LEU A 63 -40.19 -10.94 7.83
CA LEU A 63 -40.93 -12.14 7.46
C LEU A 63 -42.14 -11.82 6.56
N ASP A 64 -42.85 -10.73 6.87
CA ASP A 64 -43.97 -10.22 6.04
C ASP A 64 -43.48 -9.75 4.65
N THR A 65 -42.29 -9.14 4.59
CA THR A 65 -41.68 -8.74 3.32
C THR A 65 -41.24 -9.95 2.49
N LEU A 66 -40.72 -10.99 3.13
CA LEU A 66 -40.30 -12.23 2.48
C LEU A 66 -41.47 -12.92 1.79
N GLU A 67 -42.62 -13.09 2.44
CA GLU A 67 -43.79 -13.72 1.82
C GLU A 67 -44.39 -12.89 0.67
N GLN A 68 -44.28 -11.56 0.73
CA GLN A 68 -44.72 -10.67 -0.36
C GLN A 68 -43.77 -10.74 -1.57
N THR A 69 -42.46 -10.78 -1.32
CA THR A 69 -41.45 -10.79 -2.38
C THR A 69 -41.22 -12.19 -2.97
N GLN A 70 -41.55 -13.24 -2.22
CA GLN A 70 -41.35 -14.64 -2.60
C GLN A 70 -42.62 -15.49 -2.37
N PRO A 71 -43.62 -15.40 -3.27
CA PRO A 71 -44.93 -16.06 -3.09
C PRO A 71 -44.88 -17.59 -2.97
N TRP A 72 -43.81 -18.22 -3.46
CA TRP A 72 -43.63 -19.67 -3.39
C TRP A 72 -43.51 -20.19 -1.94
N LEU A 73 -43.16 -19.32 -0.98
CA LEU A 73 -43.19 -19.66 0.44
C LEU A 73 -44.60 -20.10 0.88
N LEU A 74 -45.65 -19.47 0.34
CA LEU A 74 -47.03 -19.75 0.73
C LEU A 74 -47.61 -21.01 0.06
N THR A 75 -47.01 -21.48 -1.04
CA THR A 75 -47.52 -22.62 -1.82
C THR A 75 -46.79 -23.92 -1.52
N ASP A 76 -45.47 -23.86 -1.33
CA ASP A 76 -44.63 -25.04 -1.27
C ASP A 76 -44.51 -25.55 0.18
N LYS A 77 -44.20 -26.84 0.35
CA LYS A 77 -43.66 -27.35 1.62
C LYS A 77 -42.21 -26.90 1.73
N LEU A 78 -41.74 -26.66 2.94
CA LEU A 78 -40.49 -25.94 3.21
C LEU A 78 -39.56 -26.70 4.14
N VAL A 79 -38.29 -26.36 4.01
CA VAL A 79 -37.21 -26.63 4.95
C VAL A 79 -36.70 -25.29 5.47
N ALA A 80 -36.51 -25.17 6.77
CA ALA A 80 -35.82 -24.01 7.35
C ALA A 80 -34.63 -24.47 8.22
N LYS A 81 -33.52 -23.74 8.11
CA LYS A 81 -32.26 -24.05 8.80
C LYS A 81 -31.43 -22.79 9.02
N PRO A 82 -30.57 -22.74 10.05
CA PRO A 82 -29.62 -21.65 10.21
C PRO A 82 -28.55 -21.68 9.12
N ASP A 83 -28.15 -20.49 8.66
CA ASP A 83 -27.13 -20.27 7.64
C ASP A 83 -25.99 -19.41 8.19
N GLN A 84 -25.25 -20.00 9.13
CA GLN A 84 -24.16 -19.37 9.89
C GLN A 84 -22.92 -20.28 9.98
N LEU A 85 -22.62 -21.01 8.91
CA LEU A 85 -21.50 -21.96 8.86
C LEU A 85 -21.58 -23.09 9.92
N ILE A 86 -22.79 -23.39 10.40
CA ILE A 86 -23.04 -24.47 11.35
C ILE A 86 -23.06 -25.80 10.60
N LYS A 87 -22.16 -26.72 10.96
CA LYS A 87 -22.15 -28.08 10.43
C LYS A 87 -23.10 -28.98 11.23
N ARG A 88 -23.49 -30.12 10.63
CA ARG A 88 -24.30 -31.17 11.29
C ARG A 88 -25.63 -30.67 11.89
N ARG A 89 -26.25 -29.65 11.28
CA ARG A 89 -27.50 -28.99 11.74
C ARG A 89 -28.61 -29.97 12.10
N GLY A 90 -28.80 -31.03 11.30
CA GLY A 90 -29.80 -32.08 11.57
C GLY A 90 -29.57 -32.80 12.91
N LYS A 91 -28.32 -33.11 13.27
CA LYS A 91 -27.97 -33.80 14.53
C LYS A 91 -28.15 -32.91 15.76
N HIS A 92 -28.14 -31.59 15.57
CA HIS A 92 -28.36 -30.61 16.63
C HIS A 92 -29.82 -30.11 16.71
N GLY A 93 -30.76 -30.70 15.95
CA GLY A 93 -32.16 -30.26 15.96
C GLY A 93 -32.39 -28.87 15.35
N LEU A 94 -31.44 -28.39 14.53
CA LEU A 94 -31.46 -27.08 13.88
C LEU A 94 -31.96 -27.17 12.43
N LEU A 95 -32.84 -28.13 12.15
CA LEU A 95 -33.40 -28.38 10.83
C LEU A 95 -34.88 -28.72 10.99
N THR A 96 -35.76 -27.96 10.34
CA THR A 96 -37.19 -28.30 10.25
C THR A 96 -37.51 -28.71 8.81
N LEU A 97 -38.25 -29.81 8.65
CA LEU A 97 -38.51 -30.45 7.36
C LEU A 97 -40.02 -30.58 7.12
N ASN A 98 -40.43 -30.47 5.86
CA ASN A 98 -41.81 -30.67 5.40
C ASN A 98 -42.84 -29.79 6.12
N LYS A 99 -42.54 -28.50 6.27
CA LYS A 99 -43.39 -27.53 6.97
C LYS A 99 -44.09 -26.57 6.01
N SER A 100 -45.28 -26.11 6.38
CA SER A 100 -45.90 -24.94 5.73
C SER A 100 -45.19 -23.64 6.15
N TRP A 101 -45.38 -22.54 5.42
CA TRP A 101 -44.81 -21.25 5.81
C TRP A 101 -45.18 -20.80 7.23
N PRO A 102 -46.44 -20.90 7.71
CA PRO A 102 -46.77 -20.55 9.09
C PRO A 102 -45.97 -21.36 10.13
N GLU A 103 -45.78 -22.66 9.89
CA GLU A 103 -45.00 -23.53 10.78
C GLU A 103 -43.49 -23.21 10.73
N ALA A 104 -42.93 -22.96 9.54
CA ALA A 104 -41.53 -22.60 9.36
C ALA A 104 -41.24 -21.21 9.96
N ARG A 105 -42.16 -20.26 9.76
CA ARG A 105 -42.13 -18.90 10.33
C ARG A 105 -42.10 -18.95 11.85
N GLN A 106 -43.02 -19.69 12.46
CA GLN A 106 -43.04 -19.90 13.91
C GLN A 106 -41.72 -20.52 14.40
N TRP A 107 -41.20 -21.54 13.70
CA TRP A 107 -39.95 -22.19 14.06
C TRP A 107 -38.75 -21.23 14.04
N ILE A 108 -38.72 -20.28 13.09
CA ILE A 108 -37.72 -19.20 13.00
C ILE A 108 -37.93 -18.20 14.14
N GLU A 109 -39.15 -17.71 14.37
CA GLU A 109 -39.48 -16.76 15.46
C GLU A 109 -39.08 -17.32 16.83
N GLU A 110 -39.28 -18.62 17.06
CA GLU A 110 -38.88 -19.31 18.29
C GLU A 110 -37.36 -19.42 18.48
N ARG A 111 -36.54 -19.21 17.46
CA ARG A 111 -35.08 -19.42 17.49
C ARG A 111 -34.29 -18.15 17.18
N ALA A 112 -34.93 -17.18 16.53
CA ALA A 112 -34.34 -15.89 16.19
C ALA A 112 -33.81 -15.19 17.44
N ALA A 113 -32.57 -14.71 17.36
CA ALA A 113 -31.84 -14.06 18.44
C ALA A 113 -31.66 -14.89 19.73
N LYS A 114 -31.89 -16.21 19.68
CA LYS A 114 -31.57 -17.09 20.81
C LYS A 114 -30.14 -17.58 20.73
N GLU A 115 -29.49 -17.59 21.89
CA GLU A 115 -28.20 -18.24 22.07
C GLU A 115 -28.39 -19.77 22.08
N ILE A 116 -27.53 -20.46 21.34
CA ILE A 116 -27.44 -21.91 21.35
C ILE A 116 -25.98 -22.32 21.56
N GLN A 117 -25.79 -23.48 22.17
CA GLN A 117 -24.47 -24.08 22.31
C GLN A 117 -24.36 -25.26 21.34
N ILE A 118 -23.32 -25.23 20.50
CA ILE A 118 -22.95 -26.31 19.58
C ILE A 118 -21.55 -26.76 19.95
N GLU A 119 -21.44 -27.98 20.48
CA GLU A 119 -20.18 -28.52 21.00
C GLU A 119 -19.55 -27.55 22.03
N ARG A 120 -18.38 -26.97 21.73
CA ARG A 120 -17.68 -26.00 22.59
C ARG A 120 -18.04 -24.54 22.33
N THR A 121 -18.87 -24.26 21.32
CA THR A 121 -19.10 -22.92 20.80
C THR A 121 -20.53 -22.46 21.06
N SER A 122 -20.69 -21.39 21.82
CA SER A 122 -21.98 -20.70 22.00
C SER A 122 -22.12 -19.57 21.00
N GLY A 123 -23.31 -19.37 20.45
CA GLY A 123 -23.57 -18.31 19.49
C GLY A 123 -25.05 -18.04 19.30
N ILE A 124 -25.36 -16.83 18.82
CA ILE A 124 -26.74 -16.38 18.57
C ILE A 124 -27.16 -16.76 17.15
N LEU A 125 -28.37 -17.30 17.01
CA LEU A 125 -28.98 -17.57 15.71
C LEU A 125 -29.59 -16.28 15.12
N LYS A 126 -28.95 -15.77 14.07
CA LYS A 126 -29.30 -14.51 13.38
C LYS A 126 -29.57 -14.65 11.89
N THR A 127 -29.20 -15.77 11.27
CA THR A 127 -29.41 -15.94 9.83
C THR A 127 -30.01 -17.30 9.56
N PHE A 128 -31.12 -17.31 8.83
CA PHE A 128 -31.84 -18.51 8.44
C PHE A 128 -32.00 -18.56 6.92
N LEU A 129 -31.97 -19.78 6.40
CA LEU A 129 -32.27 -20.11 5.02
C LEU A 129 -33.54 -20.94 5.00
N VAL A 130 -34.46 -20.55 4.12
CA VAL A 130 -35.68 -21.29 3.81
C VAL A 130 -35.66 -21.70 2.35
N GLU A 131 -35.96 -22.96 2.09
CA GLU A 131 -35.96 -23.56 0.76
C GLU A 131 -37.12 -24.57 0.64
N PRO A 132 -37.57 -24.91 -0.58
CA PRO A 132 -38.59 -25.93 -0.76
C PRO A 132 -38.15 -27.29 -0.21
N PHE A 133 -39.06 -27.98 0.45
CA PHE A 133 -38.92 -29.38 0.82
C PHE A 133 -39.08 -30.24 -0.42
N THR A 134 -38.06 -31.06 -0.69
CA THR A 134 -38.07 -32.01 -1.79
C THR A 134 -38.30 -33.41 -1.23
N PRO A 135 -39.47 -34.03 -1.44
CA PRO A 135 -39.66 -35.44 -1.14
C PRO A 135 -38.81 -36.29 -2.09
N HIS A 136 -37.94 -37.13 -1.53
CA HIS A 136 -37.09 -38.03 -2.31
C HIS A 136 -36.76 -39.30 -1.51
N PRO A 137 -36.55 -40.45 -2.17
CA PRO A 137 -36.11 -41.67 -1.50
C PRO A 137 -34.62 -41.60 -1.12
N ALA A 138 -34.21 -42.24 -0.03
CA ALA A 138 -32.82 -42.20 0.46
C ALA A 138 -31.79 -42.73 -0.54
N ASN A 139 -32.15 -43.70 -1.39
CA ASN A 139 -31.25 -44.23 -2.45
C ASN A 139 -31.01 -43.25 -3.61
N THR A 140 -31.56 -42.04 -3.54
CA THR A 140 -31.30 -40.95 -4.48
C THR A 140 -30.35 -39.89 -3.92
N GLU A 141 -29.92 -40.04 -2.64
CA GLU A 141 -28.94 -39.17 -1.99
C GLU A 141 -27.51 -39.63 -2.29
N TYR A 142 -26.69 -38.69 -2.76
CA TYR A 142 -25.28 -38.84 -3.08
C TYR A 142 -24.45 -37.82 -2.30
N TYR A 143 -23.14 -38.04 -2.27
CA TYR A 143 -22.17 -37.10 -1.73
C TYR A 143 -21.21 -36.67 -2.84
N VAL A 144 -20.92 -35.38 -2.94
CA VAL A 144 -19.82 -34.86 -3.76
C VAL A 144 -19.05 -33.78 -3.02
N CYS A 145 -17.73 -33.83 -3.08
CA CYS A 145 -16.85 -32.79 -2.54
C CYS A 145 -15.68 -32.54 -3.48
N ILE A 146 -15.32 -31.27 -3.65
CA ILE A 146 -14.15 -30.84 -4.41
C ILE A 146 -13.28 -29.99 -3.49
N ASN A 147 -12.04 -30.42 -3.28
CA ASN A 147 -11.09 -29.71 -2.41
C ASN A 147 -9.73 -29.53 -3.09
N SER A 148 -9.21 -28.31 -2.98
CA SER A 148 -7.89 -27.96 -3.51
C SER A 148 -6.80 -28.49 -2.58
N VAL A 149 -5.84 -29.19 -3.16
CA VAL A 149 -4.57 -29.58 -2.55
C VAL A 149 -3.40 -29.03 -3.37
N ARG A 150 -2.16 -29.25 -2.91
CA ARG A 150 -0.97 -28.74 -3.60
C ARG A 150 -0.92 -29.27 -5.04
N GLU A 151 -1.11 -30.56 -5.22
CA GLU A 151 -0.95 -31.31 -6.48
C GLU A 151 -2.08 -31.09 -7.49
N GLY A 152 -3.20 -30.52 -7.07
CA GLY A 152 -4.41 -30.42 -7.90
C GLY A 152 -5.69 -30.30 -7.08
N ASP A 153 -6.81 -30.65 -7.69
CA ASP A 153 -8.12 -30.65 -7.05
C ASP A 153 -8.60 -32.09 -6.91
N TYR A 154 -8.89 -32.55 -5.69
CA TYR A 154 -9.54 -33.83 -5.47
C TYR A 154 -11.04 -33.68 -5.68
N ILE A 155 -11.64 -34.61 -6.41
CA ILE A 155 -13.08 -34.83 -6.50
C ILE A 155 -13.39 -36.12 -5.71
N LEU A 156 -14.17 -35.98 -4.66
CA LEU A 156 -14.64 -37.07 -3.81
C LEU A 156 -16.10 -37.35 -4.12
N PHE A 157 -16.46 -38.63 -4.19
CA PHE A 157 -17.84 -39.06 -4.43
C PHE A 157 -18.17 -40.34 -3.65
N THR A 158 -19.39 -40.43 -3.13
CA THR A 158 -19.95 -41.71 -2.69
C THR A 158 -21.44 -41.82 -3.02
N HIS A 159 -21.89 -43.04 -3.26
CA HIS A 159 -23.28 -43.39 -3.53
C HIS A 159 -24.17 -43.43 -2.27
N GLU A 160 -23.56 -43.37 -1.08
CA GLU A 160 -24.23 -43.27 0.22
C GLU A 160 -24.19 -41.81 0.71
N GLY A 161 -25.14 -40.97 0.26
CA GLY A 161 -25.29 -39.60 0.77
C GLY A 161 -26.05 -39.50 2.09
N GLY A 162 -26.30 -38.26 2.52
CA GLY A 162 -27.23 -37.96 3.62
C GLY A 162 -26.57 -37.70 4.98
N ILE A 163 -27.41 -37.60 6.02
CA ILE A 163 -27.00 -37.23 7.39
C ILE A 163 -26.11 -38.31 8.05
N ASP A 164 -26.27 -39.57 7.66
CA ASP A 164 -25.65 -40.75 8.27
C ASP A 164 -24.51 -41.36 7.43
N ILE A 165 -23.85 -40.53 6.62
CA ILE A 165 -22.72 -40.93 5.74
C ILE A 165 -21.53 -41.56 6.51
N GLY A 166 -21.29 -41.15 7.76
CA GLY A 166 -20.18 -41.65 8.57
C GLY A 166 -18.82 -41.02 8.20
N ASP A 167 -17.74 -41.80 8.23
CA ASP A 167 -16.41 -41.36 7.81
C ASP A 167 -16.30 -41.33 6.28
N VAL A 168 -16.58 -40.16 5.71
CA VAL A 168 -16.60 -39.96 4.26
C VAL A 168 -15.21 -40.07 3.64
N ASP A 169 -14.14 -39.74 4.37
CA ASP A 169 -12.78 -39.78 3.83
C ASP A 169 -12.31 -41.21 3.58
N ALA A 170 -12.81 -42.16 4.36
CA ALA A 170 -12.56 -43.59 4.18
C ALA A 170 -13.49 -44.23 3.13
N LYS A 171 -14.74 -43.75 3.01
CA LYS A 171 -15.75 -44.32 2.11
C LYS A 171 -15.70 -43.76 0.68
N ALA A 172 -15.41 -42.47 0.51
CA ALA A 172 -15.53 -41.80 -0.76
C ALA A 172 -14.45 -42.24 -1.74
N LEU A 173 -14.87 -42.49 -2.98
CA LEU A 173 -13.98 -42.65 -4.12
C LEU A 173 -13.36 -41.29 -4.45
N LYS A 174 -12.07 -41.29 -4.77
CA LYS A 174 -11.27 -40.06 -4.97
C LYS A 174 -10.68 -40.04 -6.37
N LEU A 175 -10.83 -38.91 -7.06
CA LEU A 175 -10.20 -38.62 -8.34
C LEU A 175 -9.38 -37.33 -8.21
N LEU A 176 -8.08 -37.39 -8.50
CA LEU A 176 -7.23 -36.21 -8.46
C LEU A 176 -7.11 -35.60 -9.85
N VAL A 177 -7.64 -34.39 -10.04
CA VAL A 177 -7.40 -33.58 -11.24
C VAL A 177 -6.14 -32.74 -10.99
N LYS A 178 -5.04 -33.12 -11.64
CA LYS A 178 -3.74 -32.44 -11.45
C LYS A 178 -3.75 -31.03 -12.03
N VAL A 179 -2.88 -30.17 -11.51
CA VAL A 179 -2.72 -28.79 -11.97
C VAL A 179 -2.35 -28.72 -13.46
N ASP A 180 -3.05 -27.88 -14.21
CA ASP A 180 -2.92 -27.66 -15.66
C ASP A 180 -3.22 -28.88 -16.56
N GLU A 181 -3.65 -30.01 -16.01
CA GLU A 181 -4.15 -31.12 -16.82
C GLU A 181 -5.54 -30.81 -17.38
N PRO A 182 -5.92 -31.41 -18.52
CA PRO A 182 -7.29 -31.35 -19.02
C PRO A 182 -8.30 -31.83 -17.98
N PHE A 183 -9.55 -31.40 -18.13
CA PHE A 183 -10.63 -31.90 -17.28
C PHE A 183 -10.77 -33.41 -17.44
N PRO A 184 -11.16 -34.15 -16.38
CA PRO A 184 -11.29 -35.59 -16.44
C PRO A 184 -12.29 -35.98 -17.52
N SER A 185 -11.96 -37.03 -18.28
CA SER A 185 -12.86 -37.51 -19.33
C SER A 185 -14.14 -38.10 -18.73
N PRO A 186 -15.27 -38.13 -19.48
CA PRO A 186 -16.49 -38.79 -19.03
C PRO A 186 -16.28 -40.23 -18.57
N GLU A 187 -15.42 -40.99 -19.26
CA GLU A 187 -15.09 -42.37 -18.90
C GLU A 187 -14.30 -42.46 -17.60
N GLU A 188 -13.36 -41.54 -17.36
CA GLU A 188 -12.56 -41.49 -16.14
C GLU A 188 -13.43 -41.21 -14.90
N VAL A 189 -14.38 -40.27 -15.01
CA VAL A 189 -15.37 -39.98 -13.96
C VAL A 189 -16.23 -41.21 -13.69
N LYS A 190 -16.77 -41.86 -14.73
CA LYS A 190 -17.59 -43.08 -14.58
C LYS A 190 -16.83 -44.20 -13.91
N ASN A 191 -15.64 -44.50 -14.43
CA ASN A 191 -14.84 -45.63 -14.02
C ASN A 191 -14.16 -45.42 -12.67
N THR A 192 -14.01 -44.19 -12.19
CA THR A 192 -13.34 -43.91 -10.91
C THR A 192 -14.34 -43.60 -9.80
N LEU A 193 -15.28 -42.68 -10.05
CA LEU A 193 -16.16 -42.12 -9.02
C LEU A 193 -17.54 -42.78 -8.98
N LEU A 194 -18.04 -43.33 -10.09
CA LEU A 194 -19.44 -43.77 -10.21
C LEU A 194 -19.60 -45.30 -10.30
N LYS A 195 -18.61 -46.07 -9.84
CA LYS A 195 -18.61 -47.55 -9.91
C LYS A 195 -19.83 -48.19 -9.25
N ASP A 196 -20.23 -47.64 -8.12
CA ASP A 196 -21.31 -48.16 -7.27
C ASP A 196 -22.66 -47.48 -7.56
N VAL A 197 -22.71 -46.59 -8.56
CA VAL A 197 -23.94 -45.91 -9.00
C VAL A 197 -24.64 -46.76 -10.06
N PRO A 198 -25.98 -46.88 -10.04
CA PRO A 198 -26.74 -47.54 -11.10
C PRO A 198 -26.46 -46.94 -12.49
N GLU A 199 -26.29 -47.80 -13.50
CA GLU A 199 -25.85 -47.41 -14.85
C GLU A 199 -26.71 -46.30 -15.47
N PHE A 200 -28.03 -46.38 -15.29
CA PHE A 200 -29.00 -45.42 -15.81
C PHE A 200 -28.87 -43.99 -15.24
N LYS A 201 -28.10 -43.77 -14.16
CA LYS A 201 -27.83 -42.44 -13.58
C LYS A 201 -26.45 -41.90 -13.89
N ARG A 202 -25.54 -42.74 -14.40
CA ARG A 202 -24.11 -42.38 -14.49
C ARG A 202 -23.89 -41.19 -15.42
N ASP A 203 -24.54 -41.16 -16.59
CA ASP A 203 -24.36 -40.08 -17.57
C ASP A 203 -24.78 -38.71 -17.02
N VAL A 204 -25.88 -38.68 -16.27
CA VAL A 204 -26.39 -37.48 -15.61
C VAL A 204 -25.40 -36.96 -14.57
N LEU A 205 -24.88 -37.86 -13.73
CA LEU A 205 -23.89 -37.51 -12.71
C LEU A 205 -22.56 -37.09 -13.31
N VAL A 206 -22.14 -37.67 -14.43
CA VAL A 206 -20.95 -37.23 -15.17
C VAL A 206 -21.11 -35.80 -15.68
N ASP A 207 -22.23 -35.48 -16.33
CA ASP A 207 -22.51 -34.13 -16.83
C ASP A 207 -22.54 -33.12 -15.66
N PHE A 208 -23.20 -33.47 -14.55
CA PHE A 208 -23.24 -32.63 -13.35
C PHE A 208 -21.86 -32.42 -12.73
N ILE A 209 -21.08 -33.48 -12.46
CA ILE A 209 -19.75 -33.39 -11.84
C ILE A 209 -18.80 -32.58 -12.73
N THR A 210 -18.87 -32.75 -14.05
CA THR A 210 -18.05 -32.00 -15.01
C THR A 210 -18.35 -30.50 -14.96
N ARG A 211 -19.65 -30.14 -14.96
CA ARG A 211 -20.10 -28.74 -14.82
C ARG A 211 -19.77 -28.16 -13.45
N LEU A 212 -19.93 -28.95 -12.39
CA LEU A 212 -19.60 -28.55 -11.03
C LEU A 212 -18.11 -28.24 -10.90
N TYR A 213 -17.24 -29.07 -11.48
CA TYR A 213 -15.80 -28.83 -11.54
C TYR A 213 -15.47 -27.57 -12.37
N SER A 214 -16.16 -27.33 -13.49
CA SER A 214 -16.01 -26.08 -14.25
C SER A 214 -16.32 -24.84 -13.40
N VAL A 215 -17.43 -24.84 -12.66
CA VAL A 215 -17.76 -23.73 -11.73
C VAL A 215 -16.72 -23.59 -10.63
N TYR A 216 -16.27 -24.71 -10.07
CA TYR A 216 -15.23 -24.74 -9.03
C TYR A 216 -13.95 -24.03 -9.48
N VAL A 217 -13.53 -24.29 -10.73
CA VAL A 217 -12.36 -23.67 -11.36
C VAL A 217 -12.62 -22.19 -11.68
N ASP A 218 -13.71 -21.90 -12.38
CA ASP A 218 -14.00 -20.57 -12.95
C ASP A 218 -14.25 -19.50 -11.89
N LEU A 219 -14.78 -19.89 -10.73
CA LEU A 219 -15.08 -19.01 -9.61
C LEU A 219 -14.02 -19.06 -8.50
N HIS A 220 -12.92 -19.78 -8.69
CA HIS A 220 -11.83 -19.89 -7.70
C HIS A 220 -12.30 -20.42 -6.33
N PHE A 221 -13.08 -21.50 -6.33
CA PHE A 221 -13.34 -22.25 -5.09
C PHE A 221 -12.08 -22.97 -4.62
N THR A 222 -11.95 -23.11 -3.31
CA THR A 222 -10.91 -23.92 -2.64
C THR A 222 -11.51 -25.13 -1.92
N TYR A 223 -12.81 -25.07 -1.61
CA TYR A 223 -13.60 -26.16 -1.07
C TYR A 223 -15.05 -26.01 -1.53
N LEU A 224 -15.67 -27.10 -1.96
CA LEU A 224 -17.09 -27.16 -2.30
C LEU A 224 -17.61 -28.56 -2.00
N GLU A 225 -18.55 -28.66 -1.08
CA GLU A 225 -19.17 -29.91 -0.64
C GLU A 225 -20.68 -29.80 -0.77
N ILE A 226 -21.32 -30.83 -1.32
CA ILE A 226 -22.77 -30.96 -1.42
C ILE A 226 -23.17 -32.28 -0.77
N ASN A 227 -23.92 -32.20 0.34
CA ASN A 227 -24.40 -33.38 1.06
C ASN A 227 -25.74 -33.16 1.79
N PRO A 228 -26.87 -33.70 1.32
CA PRO A 228 -26.98 -34.61 0.18
C PRO A 228 -27.11 -33.88 -1.18
N LEU A 229 -26.48 -34.47 -2.20
CA LEU A 229 -26.80 -34.26 -3.61
C LEU A 229 -27.91 -35.24 -4.00
N VAL A 230 -29.07 -34.76 -4.41
CA VAL A 230 -30.19 -35.62 -4.82
C VAL A 230 -30.31 -35.65 -6.34
N VAL A 231 -30.35 -36.85 -6.92
CA VAL A 231 -30.57 -37.05 -8.36
C VAL A 231 -31.77 -37.96 -8.59
N THR A 232 -32.83 -37.40 -9.19
CA THR A 232 -34.06 -38.15 -9.46
C THR A 232 -33.82 -39.24 -10.50
N ASP A 233 -34.60 -40.31 -10.44
CA ASP A 233 -34.59 -41.34 -11.47
C ASP A 233 -35.06 -40.74 -12.81
N PRO A 234 -34.50 -41.17 -13.96
CA PRO A 234 -34.99 -40.79 -15.26
C PRO A 234 -36.41 -41.33 -15.48
N VAL A 235 -37.33 -40.43 -15.86
CA VAL A 235 -38.72 -40.75 -16.22
C VAL A 235 -38.89 -40.44 -17.72
N GLU A 236 -39.55 -41.32 -18.46
CA GLU A 236 -39.74 -41.16 -19.90
C GLU A 236 -40.40 -39.81 -20.23
N GLY A 237 -39.72 -39.00 -21.07
CA GLY A 237 -40.18 -37.65 -21.45
C GLY A 237 -39.84 -36.52 -20.47
N GLN A 238 -39.14 -36.79 -19.35
CA GLN A 238 -38.68 -35.78 -18.40
C GLN A 238 -37.16 -35.88 -18.16
N THR A 239 -36.47 -34.74 -18.18
CA THR A 239 -35.05 -34.70 -17.79
C THR A 239 -34.91 -34.94 -16.29
N PRO A 240 -33.97 -35.79 -15.84
CA PRO A 240 -33.61 -35.92 -14.43
C PRO A 240 -33.36 -34.56 -13.76
N GLN A 241 -33.82 -34.39 -12.53
CA GLN A 241 -33.54 -33.20 -11.73
C GLN A 241 -32.37 -33.48 -10.79
N VAL A 242 -31.44 -32.51 -10.71
CA VAL A 242 -30.33 -32.52 -9.77
C VAL A 242 -30.54 -31.41 -8.74
N MET A 243 -30.59 -31.79 -7.47
CA MET A 243 -30.90 -30.92 -6.35
C MET A 243 -29.78 -30.98 -5.31
N TYR A 244 -29.19 -29.84 -4.98
CA TYR A 244 -28.14 -29.71 -3.98
C TYR A 244 -28.75 -29.19 -2.68
N LEU A 245 -29.15 -30.10 -1.79
CA LEU A 245 -29.94 -29.75 -0.60
C LEU A 245 -29.11 -29.10 0.51
N ASP A 246 -27.83 -29.43 0.61
CA ASP A 246 -26.86 -28.73 1.44
C ASP A 246 -25.64 -28.33 0.61
N LEU A 247 -25.02 -27.20 0.94
CA LEU A 247 -23.79 -26.74 0.33
C LEU A 247 -22.89 -26.07 1.36
N ALA A 248 -21.68 -26.60 1.51
CA ALA A 248 -20.61 -25.98 2.27
C ALA A 248 -19.46 -25.61 1.32
N ALA A 249 -19.05 -24.34 1.31
CA ALA A 249 -18.03 -23.89 0.37
C ALA A 249 -17.08 -22.83 0.93
N LYS A 250 -15.88 -22.77 0.33
CA LYS A 250 -14.88 -21.73 0.54
C LYS A 250 -14.42 -21.17 -0.81
N LEU A 251 -14.36 -19.85 -0.91
CA LEU A 251 -13.76 -19.14 -2.05
C LEU A 251 -12.37 -18.64 -1.67
N ASP A 252 -11.48 -18.56 -2.66
CA ASP A 252 -10.22 -17.86 -2.50
C ASP A 252 -10.45 -16.34 -2.55
N GLN A 253 -10.45 -15.66 -1.40
CA GLN A 253 -10.66 -14.21 -1.35
C GLN A 253 -9.60 -13.44 -2.16
N THR A 254 -8.37 -13.97 -2.28
CA THR A 254 -7.31 -13.27 -3.03
C THR A 254 -7.61 -13.20 -4.54
N ALA A 255 -8.52 -14.05 -5.04
CA ALA A 255 -9.00 -14.03 -6.42
C ALA A 255 -10.13 -13.01 -6.67
N GLU A 256 -10.52 -12.20 -5.68
CA GLU A 256 -11.61 -11.23 -5.81
C GLU A 256 -11.41 -10.25 -6.98
N PHE A 257 -10.17 -9.89 -7.29
CA PHE A 257 -9.90 -9.04 -8.45
C PHE A 257 -10.12 -9.72 -9.81
N GLU A 258 -10.10 -11.05 -9.88
CA GLU A 258 -10.36 -11.84 -11.09
C GLU A 258 -11.83 -12.30 -11.16
N ALA A 259 -12.36 -12.82 -10.04
CA ALA A 259 -13.65 -13.49 -9.98
C ALA A 259 -14.76 -12.70 -9.26
N GLY A 260 -14.44 -11.57 -8.61
CA GLY A 260 -15.37 -10.73 -7.88
C GLY A 260 -16.61 -10.32 -8.69
N PRO A 261 -16.48 -9.86 -9.95
CA PRO A 261 -17.64 -9.55 -10.78
C PRO A 261 -18.56 -10.76 -11.04
N LYS A 262 -17.98 -11.96 -11.18
CA LYS A 262 -18.74 -13.21 -11.35
C LYS A 262 -19.45 -13.61 -10.06
N TRP A 263 -18.84 -13.35 -8.90
CA TRP A 263 -19.47 -13.56 -7.61
C TRP A 263 -20.63 -12.58 -7.37
N ALA A 264 -20.43 -11.31 -7.74
CA ALA A 264 -21.40 -10.24 -7.53
C ALA A 264 -22.67 -10.44 -8.37
N ILE A 265 -22.53 -10.73 -9.67
CA ILE A 265 -23.68 -10.88 -10.57
C ILE A 265 -24.61 -12.02 -10.15
N ALA A 266 -24.07 -13.15 -9.69
CA ALA A 266 -24.88 -14.27 -9.20
C ALA A 266 -25.74 -13.90 -7.98
N ARG A 267 -25.34 -12.88 -7.22
CA ARG A 267 -26.02 -12.38 -6.03
C ARG A 267 -26.97 -11.22 -6.30
N ALA A 268 -27.17 -10.84 -7.57
CA ALA A 268 -28.14 -9.82 -7.92
C ALA A 268 -29.55 -10.23 -7.46
N PRO A 269 -30.38 -9.29 -6.93
CA PRO A 269 -31.70 -9.61 -6.39
C PRO A 269 -32.59 -10.41 -7.34
N GLN A 270 -32.56 -10.12 -8.65
CA GLN A 270 -33.31 -10.87 -9.66
C GLN A 270 -32.93 -12.35 -9.75
N ASN A 271 -31.67 -12.70 -9.45
CA ASN A 271 -31.18 -14.08 -9.48
C ASN A 271 -31.56 -14.87 -8.22
N ALA A 272 -31.96 -14.17 -7.16
CA ALA A 272 -32.59 -14.74 -5.97
C ALA A 272 -34.14 -14.75 -6.06
N GLY A 273 -34.71 -14.41 -7.22
CA GLY A 273 -36.15 -14.36 -7.44
C GLY A 273 -36.86 -13.12 -6.87
N ILE A 274 -36.12 -12.04 -6.60
CA ILE A 274 -36.67 -10.77 -6.07
C ILE A 274 -36.92 -9.79 -7.25
N PRO A 275 -38.11 -9.17 -7.36
CA PRO A 275 -38.42 -8.24 -8.45
C PRO A 275 -37.52 -7.00 -8.48
N ALA A 276 -37.14 -6.54 -9.69
CA ALA A 276 -36.21 -5.43 -9.90
C ALA A 276 -36.65 -4.08 -9.30
N SER A 277 -37.96 -3.87 -9.08
CA SER A 277 -38.51 -2.63 -8.51
C SER A 277 -38.24 -2.43 -7.01
N ALA A 278 -37.72 -3.45 -6.32
CA ALA A 278 -37.36 -3.41 -4.89
C ALA A 278 -35.84 -3.27 -4.64
N ALA A 279 -35.02 -3.18 -5.68
CA ALA A 279 -33.56 -3.11 -5.56
C ALA A 279 -33.08 -1.67 -5.37
N GLY A 280 -32.39 -1.40 -4.25
CA GLY A 280 -31.59 -0.18 -4.06
C GLY A 280 -30.38 -0.10 -5.01
N GLN A 281 -29.58 0.97 -4.84
CA GLN A 281 -28.38 1.39 -5.60
C GLN A 281 -27.85 0.43 -6.69
N GLN A 282 -27.75 0.94 -7.92
CA GLN A 282 -27.07 0.25 -9.02
C GLN A 282 -25.56 0.13 -8.73
N HIS A 283 -25.06 -1.10 -8.59
CA HIS A 283 -23.64 -1.40 -8.45
C HIS A 283 -22.97 -1.58 -9.83
N ALA A 284 -21.68 -1.24 -9.93
CA ALA A 284 -20.90 -1.38 -11.17
C ALA A 284 -20.90 -2.82 -11.72
N ASP A 285 -20.87 -3.82 -10.83
CA ASP A 285 -20.81 -5.26 -11.17
C ASP A 285 -22.20 -5.95 -11.18
N GLN A 286 -23.29 -5.18 -11.27
CA GLN A 286 -24.68 -5.68 -11.37
C GLN A 286 -25.20 -6.51 -10.17
N GLY A 287 -24.46 -6.58 -9.06
CA GLY A 287 -24.90 -7.19 -7.80
C GLY A 287 -23.99 -6.81 -6.62
N PRO A 288 -24.33 -7.23 -5.38
CA PRO A 288 -23.56 -6.90 -4.19
C PRO A 288 -22.23 -7.69 -4.12
N PRO A 289 -21.12 -7.08 -3.65
CA PRO A 289 -19.85 -7.78 -3.40
C PRO A 289 -19.98 -8.95 -2.44
N MET A 290 -19.18 -10.00 -2.64
CA MET A 290 -19.24 -11.23 -1.83
C MET A 290 -19.08 -10.94 -0.33
N GLU A 291 -19.94 -11.54 0.49
CA GLU A 291 -19.89 -11.41 1.94
C GLU A 291 -19.22 -12.64 2.54
N PHE A 292 -18.17 -12.46 3.34
CA PHE A 292 -17.48 -13.53 4.04
C PHE A 292 -17.86 -13.54 5.52
N PRO A 293 -18.80 -14.41 5.96
CA PRO A 293 -19.26 -14.44 7.34
C PRO A 293 -18.16 -14.89 8.32
N ALA A 294 -18.23 -14.41 9.55
CA ALA A 294 -17.45 -14.95 10.66
C ALA A 294 -17.88 -16.41 10.97
N PRO A 295 -16.98 -17.23 11.58
CA PRO A 295 -17.36 -18.53 12.13
C PRO A 295 -18.51 -18.41 13.14
N PHE A 296 -19.31 -19.48 13.28
CA PHE A 296 -20.34 -19.54 14.30
C PHE A 296 -19.76 -19.27 15.70
N GLY A 297 -20.50 -18.53 16.53
CA GLY A 297 -20.06 -18.10 17.86
C GLY A 297 -19.28 -16.79 17.91
N ARG A 298 -18.96 -16.19 16.75
CA ARG A 298 -18.34 -14.87 16.68
C ARG A 298 -19.11 -13.94 15.76
N GLU A 299 -19.07 -12.64 16.08
CA GLU A 299 -19.55 -11.58 15.20
C GLU A 299 -18.38 -10.72 14.75
N LEU A 300 -18.37 -10.36 13.47
CA LEU A 300 -17.48 -9.31 12.98
C LEU A 300 -17.93 -7.99 13.61
N SER A 301 -17.08 -7.43 14.46
CA SER A 301 -17.35 -6.11 15.01
C SER A 301 -17.24 -5.04 13.91
N LYS A 302 -17.80 -3.85 14.14
CA LYS A 302 -17.68 -2.72 13.20
C LYS A 302 -16.22 -2.37 12.92
N GLU A 303 -15.38 -2.52 13.94
CA GLU A 303 -13.96 -2.25 13.92
C GLU A 303 -13.19 -3.31 13.13
N GLU A 304 -13.52 -4.59 13.27
CA GLU A 304 -12.93 -5.66 12.47
C GLU A 304 -13.26 -5.50 10.98
N ALA A 305 -14.51 -5.15 10.67
CA ALA A 305 -14.94 -4.86 9.30
C ALA A 305 -14.18 -3.64 8.72
N TYR A 306 -13.97 -2.59 9.51
CA TYR A 306 -13.20 -1.42 9.08
C TYR A 306 -11.73 -1.76 8.78
N ILE A 307 -11.07 -2.54 9.64
CA ILE A 307 -9.69 -2.98 9.38
C ILE A 307 -9.63 -3.90 8.15
N GLN A 308 -10.60 -4.80 7.98
CA GLN A 308 -10.69 -5.65 6.79
C GLN A 308 -10.87 -4.83 5.50
N GLU A 309 -11.62 -3.73 5.54
CA GLU A 309 -11.77 -2.81 4.41
C GLU A 309 -10.46 -2.09 4.09
N LEU A 310 -9.72 -1.62 5.12
CA LEU A 310 -8.41 -1.00 4.95
C LEU A 310 -7.41 -1.97 4.32
N ASP A 311 -7.39 -3.22 4.78
CA ASP A 311 -6.56 -4.31 4.25
C ASP A 311 -6.84 -4.58 2.76
N GLY A 312 -8.12 -4.66 2.37
CA GLY A 312 -8.51 -4.91 0.98
C GLY A 312 -8.14 -3.80 -0.01
N LYS A 313 -7.80 -2.60 0.49
CA LYS A 313 -7.45 -1.42 -0.32
C LYS A 313 -5.94 -1.15 -0.42
N THR A 314 -5.10 -2.01 0.16
CA THR A 314 -3.65 -1.79 0.23
C THR A 314 -2.86 -3.07 -0.12
N GLY A 315 -1.60 -2.90 -0.50
CA GLY A 315 -0.65 -4.02 -0.63
C GLY A 315 0.03 -4.39 0.69
N ALA A 316 -0.19 -3.60 1.75
CA ALA A 316 0.18 -3.94 3.12
C ALA A 316 -0.79 -4.99 3.70
N SER A 317 -0.45 -5.59 4.84
CA SER A 317 -1.33 -6.50 5.56
C SER A 317 -1.76 -5.85 6.88
N LEU A 318 -3.08 -5.73 7.09
CA LEU A 318 -3.69 -5.18 8.30
C LEU A 318 -4.75 -6.18 8.79
N LYS A 319 -4.57 -6.76 9.97
CA LYS A 319 -5.50 -7.77 10.52
C LYS A 319 -5.87 -7.44 11.95
N LEU A 320 -7.15 -7.59 12.27
CA LEU A 320 -7.65 -7.44 13.63
C LEU A 320 -8.72 -8.50 13.90
N THR A 321 -8.64 -9.10 15.07
CA THR A 321 -9.62 -10.03 15.62
C THR A 321 -9.72 -9.79 17.11
N ILE A 322 -10.91 -9.44 17.57
CA ILE A 322 -11.25 -9.25 18.97
C ILE A 322 -11.56 -10.65 19.53
N LEU A 323 -10.81 -11.03 20.56
CA LEU A 323 -10.96 -12.31 21.27
C LEU A 323 -11.80 -12.11 22.54
N ASN A 324 -11.43 -11.13 23.35
CA ASN A 324 -12.13 -10.74 24.57
C ASN A 324 -12.14 -9.21 24.69
N GLY A 325 -13.23 -8.55 24.29
CA GLY A 325 -13.32 -7.08 24.35
C GLY A 325 -13.16 -6.48 25.77
N LYS A 326 -13.32 -7.30 26.83
CA LYS A 326 -13.09 -6.91 28.22
C LYS A 326 -11.68 -7.26 28.73
N GLY A 327 -10.89 -7.98 27.94
CA GLY A 327 -9.52 -8.37 28.25
C GLY A 327 -8.64 -7.15 28.51
N ARG A 328 -7.69 -7.30 29.43
CA ARG A 328 -6.76 -6.22 29.79
C ARG A 328 -5.50 -6.21 28.95
N ILE A 329 -5.18 -7.28 28.22
CA ILE A 329 -3.95 -7.38 27.43
C ILE A 329 -4.26 -7.13 25.95
N TRP A 330 -3.75 -6.03 25.41
CA TRP A 330 -3.92 -5.64 24.02
C TRP A 330 -2.60 -5.72 23.27
N THR A 331 -2.67 -6.15 22.01
CA THR A 331 -1.50 -6.31 21.15
C THR A 331 -1.65 -5.51 19.86
N MET A 332 -0.59 -4.77 19.52
CA MET A 332 -0.41 -4.05 18.26
C MET A 332 0.97 -4.44 17.72
N VAL A 333 1.06 -5.67 17.23
CA VAL A 333 2.33 -6.31 16.87
C VAL A 333 2.53 -6.27 15.36
N ALA A 334 3.74 -5.97 14.91
CA ALA A 334 4.02 -5.86 13.49
C ALA A 334 4.65 -7.13 12.90
N GLY A 335 3.96 -7.74 11.93
CA GLY A 335 4.31 -8.99 11.26
C GLY A 335 3.50 -10.18 11.74
N GLY A 336 2.88 -10.93 10.82
CA GLY A 336 2.06 -12.10 11.13
C GLY A 336 2.75 -13.20 11.94
N GLY A 337 4.01 -13.52 11.65
CA GLY A 337 4.75 -14.49 12.48
C GLY A 337 5.07 -13.96 13.89
N ALA A 338 5.37 -12.66 14.00
CA ALA A 338 5.67 -12.06 15.29
C ALA A 338 4.42 -11.98 16.16
N SER A 339 3.27 -11.55 15.63
CA SER A 339 2.02 -11.47 16.39
C SER A 339 1.64 -12.82 17.00
N VAL A 340 1.80 -13.91 16.25
CA VAL A 340 1.59 -15.27 16.74
C VAL A 340 2.56 -15.61 17.89
N VAL A 341 3.84 -15.29 17.77
CA VAL A 341 4.84 -15.51 18.83
C VAL A 341 4.55 -14.72 20.10
N TYR A 342 4.06 -13.48 19.99
CA TYR A 342 3.61 -12.71 21.16
C TYR A 342 2.37 -13.34 21.81
N SER A 343 1.38 -13.78 21.00
CA SER A 343 0.20 -14.47 21.53
C SER A 343 0.56 -15.79 22.21
N ASP A 344 1.51 -16.57 21.65
CA ASP A 344 2.07 -17.77 22.27
C ASP A 344 2.70 -17.46 23.63
N ALA A 345 3.53 -16.42 23.73
CA ALA A 345 4.18 -16.04 24.99
C ALA A 345 3.17 -15.62 26.07
N ILE A 346 2.13 -14.85 25.70
CA ILE A 346 1.06 -14.44 26.62
C ILE A 346 0.27 -15.66 27.10
N ALA A 347 -0.09 -16.56 26.18
CA ALA A 347 -0.83 -17.78 26.51
C ALA A 347 0.00 -18.76 27.38
N ALA A 348 1.30 -18.89 27.11
CA ALA A 348 2.21 -19.75 27.87
C ALA A 348 2.37 -19.30 29.33
N LEU A 349 2.20 -18.01 29.61
CA LEU A 349 2.21 -17.45 30.98
C LEU A 349 0.84 -17.57 31.69
N GLY A 350 -0.17 -18.19 31.06
CA GLY A 350 -1.49 -18.40 31.66
C GLY A 350 -2.46 -17.23 31.50
N TYR A 351 -2.17 -16.26 30.64
CA TYR A 351 -2.99 -15.05 30.44
C TYR A 351 -3.82 -15.08 29.14
N ALA A 352 -4.12 -16.26 28.61
CA ALA A 352 -4.90 -16.41 27.37
C ALA A 352 -6.31 -15.79 27.50
N ASP A 353 -6.96 -15.94 28.66
CA ASP A 353 -8.31 -15.41 28.91
C ASP A 353 -8.33 -13.87 29.01
N GLU A 354 -7.20 -13.25 29.35
CA GLU A 354 -7.05 -11.79 29.41
C GLU A 354 -6.62 -11.15 28.08
N LEU A 355 -6.26 -11.96 27.08
CA LEU A 355 -5.85 -11.49 25.77
C LEU A 355 -7.06 -10.95 25.00
N ALA A 356 -7.07 -9.65 24.77
CA ALA A 356 -8.23 -8.95 24.23
C ALA A 356 -8.36 -9.10 22.72
N ASN A 357 -7.23 -9.14 22.00
CA ASN A 357 -7.20 -9.19 20.56
C ASN A 357 -6.01 -10.01 20.04
N TYR A 358 -6.21 -10.58 18.84
CA TYR A 358 -5.14 -10.95 17.93
C TYR A 358 -5.14 -9.97 16.76
N GLY A 359 -3.98 -9.46 16.37
CA GLY A 359 -3.87 -8.55 15.24
C GLY A 359 -2.43 -8.37 14.78
N GLU A 360 -2.27 -7.97 13.54
CA GLU A 360 -0.96 -7.60 13.00
C GLU A 360 -1.04 -6.47 11.97
N TYR A 361 0.09 -5.77 11.80
CA TYR A 361 0.31 -4.89 10.67
C TYR A 361 1.68 -5.17 10.02
N SER A 362 1.74 -5.31 8.70
CA SER A 362 2.97 -5.62 7.96
C SER A 362 2.89 -5.21 6.48
N GLY A 363 3.92 -5.51 5.68
CA GLY A 363 3.97 -5.09 4.27
C GLY A 363 4.20 -3.59 4.06
N ALA A 364 4.92 -2.94 4.98
CA ALA A 364 5.24 -1.50 4.97
C ALA A 364 4.01 -0.57 4.81
N PRO A 365 3.06 -0.59 5.78
CA PRO A 365 1.93 0.32 5.75
C PRO A 365 2.39 1.78 5.88
N THR A 366 1.59 2.69 5.33
CA THR A 366 1.81 4.13 5.42
C THR A 366 1.58 4.66 6.85
N GLU A 367 2.04 5.89 7.12
CA GLU A 367 1.75 6.57 8.39
C GLU A 367 0.24 6.62 8.68
N THR A 368 -0.57 6.98 7.68
CA THR A 368 -2.03 7.09 7.82
C THR A 368 -2.69 5.75 8.07
N GLN A 369 -2.29 4.69 7.35
CA GLN A 369 -2.81 3.34 7.61
C GLN A 369 -2.46 2.85 9.01
N THR A 370 -1.22 3.11 9.46
CA THR A 370 -0.79 2.75 10.81
C THR A 370 -1.56 3.55 11.87
N TYR A 371 -1.83 4.83 11.60
CA TYR A 371 -2.66 5.67 12.48
C TYR A 371 -4.08 5.16 12.61
N GLU A 372 -4.78 4.86 11.50
CA GLU A 372 -6.16 4.36 11.58
C GLU A 372 -6.21 3.00 12.30
N TYR A 373 -5.26 2.10 12.04
CA TYR A 373 -5.15 0.83 12.75
C TYR A 373 -4.94 1.03 14.27
N ALA A 374 -3.98 1.87 14.65
CA ALA A 374 -3.69 2.17 16.05
C ALA A 374 -4.88 2.82 16.74
N LYS A 375 -5.50 3.83 16.12
CA LYS A 375 -6.71 4.51 16.60
C LYS A 375 -7.84 3.53 16.89
N THR A 376 -8.08 2.56 16.01
CA THR A 376 -9.11 1.53 16.24
C THR A 376 -8.81 0.69 17.50
N ILE A 377 -7.57 0.25 17.70
CA ILE A 377 -7.19 -0.51 18.90
C ILE A 377 -7.31 0.35 20.16
N LEU A 378 -6.84 1.60 20.13
CA LEU A 378 -6.87 2.51 21.27
C LEU A 378 -8.31 2.86 21.67
N ASP A 379 -9.20 3.05 20.69
CA ASP A 379 -10.62 3.23 20.93
C ASP A 379 -11.21 1.99 21.63
N LEU A 380 -11.03 0.80 21.05
CA LEU A 380 -11.55 -0.45 21.64
C LEU A 380 -11.07 -0.69 23.07
N MET A 381 -9.77 -0.49 23.34
CA MET A 381 -9.21 -0.74 24.66
C MET A 381 -9.60 0.31 25.71
N THR A 382 -10.12 1.48 25.30
CA THR A 382 -10.56 2.56 26.20
C THR A 382 -12.08 2.69 26.30
N ARG A 383 -12.82 1.65 25.91
CA ARG A 383 -14.27 1.52 26.17
C ARG A 383 -14.54 0.92 27.56
N GLY A 384 -15.69 1.31 28.13
CA GLY A 384 -16.22 0.75 29.37
C GLY A 384 -15.55 1.30 30.63
N ASP A 385 -15.71 0.58 31.74
CA ASP A 385 -15.06 0.91 33.00
C ASP A 385 -13.57 0.51 32.99
N ALA A 386 -12.76 1.24 33.76
CA ALA A 386 -11.35 0.91 33.92
C ALA A 386 -11.19 -0.48 34.57
N HIS A 387 -10.32 -1.31 34.01
CA HIS A 387 -9.98 -2.60 34.60
C HIS A 387 -9.27 -2.37 35.95
N PRO A 388 -9.59 -3.14 37.03
CA PRO A 388 -9.01 -2.92 38.37
C PRO A 388 -7.48 -2.89 38.37
N GLU A 389 -6.85 -3.78 37.60
CA GLU A 389 -5.40 -3.90 37.45
C GLU A 389 -4.78 -3.04 36.32
N GLY A 390 -5.57 -2.12 35.76
CA GLY A 390 -5.21 -1.42 34.53
C GLY A 390 -5.12 -2.34 33.31
N LYS A 391 -4.78 -1.76 32.16
CA LYS A 391 -4.63 -2.47 30.88
C LYS A 391 -3.18 -2.39 30.38
N LEU A 392 -2.78 -3.38 29.58
CA LEU A 392 -1.47 -3.49 28.96
C LEU A 392 -1.60 -3.35 27.44
N LEU A 393 -0.70 -2.59 26.82
CA LEU A 393 -0.58 -2.50 25.37
C LEU A 393 0.84 -2.90 24.95
N PHE A 394 0.94 -3.99 24.19
CA PHE A 394 2.19 -4.41 23.57
C PHE A 394 2.30 -3.86 22.15
N ILE A 395 3.24 -2.95 21.92
CA ILE A 395 3.60 -2.44 20.59
C ILE A 395 4.90 -3.15 20.16
N GLY A 396 4.73 -4.37 19.67
CA GLY A 396 5.83 -5.33 19.51
C GLY A 396 6.19 -5.65 18.07
N GLY A 397 7.19 -6.52 17.93
CA GLY A 397 7.42 -7.30 16.72
C GLY A 397 8.89 -7.62 16.45
N GLY A 398 9.13 -8.47 15.45
CA GLY A 398 10.48 -8.85 15.02
C GLY A 398 11.25 -7.69 14.38
N ILE A 399 12.52 -7.92 14.06
CA ILE A 399 13.33 -6.95 13.30
C ILE A 399 12.80 -6.86 11.86
N ALA A 400 12.26 -5.72 11.45
CA ALA A 400 11.71 -5.56 10.11
C ALA A 400 12.80 -5.58 9.02
N ASN A 401 12.46 -6.10 7.85
CA ASN A 401 13.34 -6.08 6.67
C ASN A 401 13.20 -4.75 5.90
N PHE A 402 11.97 -4.32 5.60
CA PHE A 402 11.71 -3.14 4.75
C PHE A 402 10.70 -2.15 5.33
N THR A 403 9.88 -2.55 6.31
CA THR A 403 8.96 -1.62 6.99
C THR A 403 9.75 -0.54 7.72
N ASN A 404 9.53 0.72 7.34
CA ASN A 404 10.14 1.87 8.01
C ASN A 404 9.49 2.08 9.39
N VAL A 405 10.25 1.77 10.44
CA VAL A 405 9.79 1.83 11.83
C VAL A 405 9.45 3.27 12.22
N ALA A 406 10.26 4.25 11.83
CA ALA A 406 9.99 5.67 12.12
C ALA A 406 8.65 6.14 11.49
N THR A 407 8.37 5.78 10.23
CA THR A 407 7.10 6.13 9.57
C THR A 407 5.90 5.49 10.27
N THR A 408 5.96 4.19 10.56
CA THR A 408 4.85 3.51 11.25
C THR A 408 4.65 4.07 12.67
N PHE A 409 5.73 4.32 13.41
CA PHE A 409 5.65 4.86 14.76
C PHE A 409 5.14 6.30 14.79
N LYS A 410 5.38 7.13 13.76
CA LYS A 410 4.74 8.46 13.66
C LYS A 410 3.21 8.35 13.66
N GLY A 411 2.65 7.39 12.93
CA GLY A 411 1.20 7.14 12.92
C GLY A 411 0.68 6.68 14.28
N ILE A 412 1.42 5.78 14.96
CA ILE A 412 1.08 5.31 16.31
C ILE A 412 1.18 6.45 17.34
N ILE A 413 2.24 7.25 17.30
CA ILE A 413 2.46 8.40 18.19
C ILE A 413 1.28 9.37 18.07
N ARG A 414 0.85 9.67 16.82
CA ARG A 414 -0.32 10.52 16.57
C ARG A 414 -1.57 9.96 17.25
N ALA A 415 -1.85 8.67 17.07
CA ALA A 415 -3.00 8.03 17.70
C ALA A 415 -2.90 8.02 19.24
N LEU A 416 -1.73 7.73 19.81
CA LEU A 416 -1.51 7.78 21.26
C LEU A 416 -1.74 9.19 21.82
N THR A 417 -1.26 10.22 21.12
CA THR A 417 -1.50 11.62 21.49
C THR A 417 -2.99 11.97 21.49
N ASP A 418 -3.74 11.55 20.47
CA ASP A 418 -5.18 11.81 20.36
C ASP A 418 -5.98 11.11 21.49
N PHE A 419 -5.53 9.94 21.94
CA PHE A 419 -6.17 9.14 22.99
C PHE A 419 -5.60 9.36 24.40
N LYS A 420 -4.71 10.34 24.60
CA LYS A 420 -4.00 10.60 25.86
C LYS A 420 -4.87 10.49 27.11
N GLN A 421 -5.97 11.25 27.16
CA GLN A 421 -6.83 11.29 28.35
C GLN A 421 -7.53 9.95 28.61
N ALA A 422 -7.95 9.26 27.56
CA ALA A 422 -8.62 7.97 27.65
C ALA A 422 -7.66 6.89 28.19
N LEU A 423 -6.40 6.91 27.76
CA LEU A 423 -5.35 6.00 28.23
C LEU A 423 -5.03 6.20 29.72
N ILE A 424 -4.94 7.45 30.17
CA ILE A 424 -4.74 7.79 31.59
C ILE A 424 -5.91 7.25 32.43
N ASN A 425 -7.15 7.52 32.00
CA ASN A 425 -8.35 7.10 32.72
C ASN A 425 -8.42 5.57 32.90
N HIS A 426 -7.93 4.81 31.91
CA HIS A 426 -7.90 3.34 31.93
C HIS A 426 -6.62 2.74 32.53
N LYS A 427 -5.72 3.57 33.07
CA LYS A 427 -4.43 3.15 33.66
C LYS A 427 -3.64 2.24 32.72
N VAL A 428 -3.56 2.63 31.44
CA VAL A 428 -2.85 1.84 30.42
C VAL A 428 -1.35 1.92 30.65
N ARG A 429 -0.65 0.79 30.55
CA ARG A 429 0.82 0.71 30.48
C ARG A 429 1.25 0.17 29.13
N ILE A 430 2.26 0.76 28.52
CA ILE A 430 2.69 0.48 27.15
C ILE A 430 4.10 -0.11 27.15
N PHE A 431 4.26 -1.25 26.48
CA PHE A 431 5.54 -1.94 26.34
C PHE A 431 5.88 -2.07 24.86
N ILE A 432 7.05 -1.55 24.47
CA ILE A 432 7.46 -1.42 23.07
C ILE A 432 8.75 -2.20 22.84
N ARG A 433 8.77 -3.09 21.83
CA ARG A 433 10.00 -3.72 21.33
C ARG A 433 9.96 -3.77 19.82
N ARG A 434 10.91 -3.11 19.15
CA ARG A 434 10.99 -3.12 17.69
C ARG A 434 12.40 -2.90 17.15
N GLY A 435 12.69 -3.50 15.99
CA GLY A 435 13.89 -3.26 15.19
C GLY A 435 13.56 -3.18 13.69
N GLY A 436 14.54 -2.80 12.88
CA GLY A 436 14.42 -2.68 11.42
C GLY A 436 14.71 -1.26 10.92
N PRO A 437 14.40 -0.94 9.65
CA PRO A 437 14.75 0.35 9.06
C PRO A 437 14.31 1.56 9.89
N ASN A 438 15.26 2.44 10.25
CA ASN A 438 15.07 3.67 11.03
C ASN A 438 14.44 3.46 12.42
N TYR A 439 14.65 2.30 13.05
CA TYR A 439 14.06 2.01 14.36
C TYR A 439 14.55 2.93 15.48
N GLN A 440 15.79 3.41 15.41
CA GLN A 440 16.38 4.29 16.42
C GLN A 440 15.57 5.57 16.58
N GLU A 441 15.17 6.18 15.46
CA GLU A 441 14.36 7.40 15.43
C GLU A 441 12.93 7.13 15.94
N GLY A 442 12.31 6.02 15.51
CA GLY A 442 11.01 5.61 16.02
C GLY A 442 11.01 5.40 17.54
N LEU A 443 11.97 4.65 18.08
CA LEU A 443 12.10 4.40 19.51
C LEU A 443 12.43 5.68 20.29
N ARG A 444 13.28 6.57 19.74
CA ARG A 444 13.57 7.88 20.33
C ARG A 444 12.31 8.72 20.48
N ALA A 445 11.50 8.80 19.42
CA ALA A 445 10.23 9.54 19.44
C ALA A 445 9.22 8.94 20.44
N MET A 446 9.15 7.61 20.56
CA MET A 446 8.32 6.94 21.57
C MET A 446 8.76 7.22 23.02
N ARG A 447 10.08 7.27 23.28
CA ARG A 447 10.60 7.65 24.61
C ARG A 447 10.20 9.08 24.97
N GLN A 448 10.38 10.02 24.02
CA GLN A 448 9.99 11.42 24.21
C GLN A 448 8.47 11.58 24.40
N LEU A 449 7.66 10.75 23.74
CA LEU A 449 6.22 10.72 23.96
C LEU A 449 5.90 10.34 25.41
N GLY A 450 6.62 9.37 26.00
CA GLY A 450 6.44 8.93 27.39
C GLY A 450 6.52 10.08 28.40
N ASP A 451 7.43 11.04 28.19
CA ASP A 451 7.60 12.21 29.06
C ASP A 451 6.36 13.14 29.07
N SER A 452 5.57 13.11 27.99
CA SER A 452 4.44 14.04 27.79
C SER A 452 3.07 13.36 27.86
N LEU A 453 2.98 12.05 27.61
CA LEU A 453 1.71 11.32 27.50
C LEU A 453 1.06 11.06 28.86
N GLY A 454 1.85 10.97 29.94
CA GLY A 454 1.33 10.77 31.30
C GLY A 454 0.88 9.33 31.60
N VAL A 455 1.31 8.36 30.79
CA VAL A 455 1.15 6.92 31.01
C VAL A 455 2.52 6.25 30.99
N GLU A 456 2.66 5.09 31.63
CA GLU A 456 3.92 4.35 31.64
C GLU A 456 4.23 3.81 30.23
N ILE A 457 5.40 4.15 29.69
CA ILE A 457 5.92 3.62 28.43
C ILE A 457 7.33 3.07 28.64
N GLN A 458 7.53 1.78 28.37
CA GLN A 458 8.86 1.15 28.38
C GLN A 458 9.28 0.77 26.95
N VAL A 459 10.47 1.24 26.53
CA VAL A 459 10.90 1.19 25.11
C VAL A 459 12.23 0.44 24.94
N PHE A 460 12.15 -0.70 24.24
CA PHE A 460 13.24 -1.64 24.01
C PHE A 460 13.58 -1.78 22.52
N GLY A 461 14.85 -2.01 22.20
CA GLY A 461 15.34 -2.25 20.84
C GLY A 461 15.60 -3.73 20.52
N PRO A 462 16.31 -4.01 19.40
CA PRO A 462 16.61 -5.37 18.94
C PRO A 462 17.62 -6.11 19.83
N GLU A 463 18.30 -5.43 20.74
CA GLU A 463 19.15 -6.04 21.78
C GLU A 463 18.33 -6.84 22.81
N THR A 464 17.04 -6.52 22.95
CA THR A 464 16.10 -7.24 23.81
C THR A 464 15.43 -8.35 23.00
N HIS A 465 15.33 -9.55 23.57
CA HIS A 465 14.64 -10.68 22.92
C HIS A 465 13.18 -10.33 22.60
N ILE A 466 12.67 -10.80 21.47
CA ILE A 466 11.37 -10.37 20.91
C ILE A 466 10.22 -10.43 21.92
N THR A 467 10.08 -11.52 22.67
CA THR A 467 9.00 -11.71 23.64
C THR A 467 9.35 -11.29 25.07
N GLU A 468 10.55 -10.77 25.34
CA GLU A 468 11.01 -10.47 26.70
C GLU A 468 10.14 -9.41 27.42
N ILE A 469 9.53 -8.51 26.66
CA ILE A 469 8.63 -7.50 27.22
C ILE A 469 7.34 -8.08 27.79
N VAL A 470 6.97 -9.30 27.39
CA VAL A 470 5.74 -9.98 27.84
C VAL A 470 5.83 -10.42 29.32
N PRO A 471 6.80 -11.26 29.74
CA PRO A 471 6.96 -11.60 31.15
C PRO A 471 7.29 -10.36 32.00
N LEU A 472 8.07 -9.41 31.48
CA LEU A 472 8.36 -8.16 32.18
C LEU A 472 7.09 -7.39 32.57
N ALA A 473 6.11 -7.29 31.66
CA ALA A 473 4.87 -6.58 31.89
C ALA A 473 3.87 -7.34 32.78
N LEU A 474 3.83 -8.68 32.67
CA LEU A 474 2.83 -9.52 33.33
C LEU A 474 3.24 -9.98 34.73
N ILE A 475 4.49 -10.40 34.92
CA ILE A 475 4.98 -10.99 36.17
C ILE A 475 6.07 -10.16 36.86
N GLY A 476 6.52 -9.06 36.25
CA GLY A 476 7.49 -8.13 36.86
C GLY A 476 8.91 -8.68 37.02
N GLN A 477 9.23 -9.81 36.37
CA GLN A 477 10.57 -10.40 36.34
C GLN A 477 11.02 -10.59 34.89
N PRO A 478 12.28 -10.28 34.55
CA PRO A 478 12.87 -10.72 33.29
C PRO A 478 12.97 -12.25 33.26
N SER A 479 12.96 -12.84 32.07
CA SER A 479 13.09 -14.29 31.87
C SER A 479 14.43 -14.80 32.45
N ASP A 480 14.49 -16.08 32.83
CA ASP A 480 15.69 -16.69 33.45
C ASP A 480 16.97 -16.55 32.59
N ASN A 481 16.86 -16.20 31.31
CA ASN A 481 17.97 -15.92 30.40
C ASN A 481 18.85 -14.73 30.84
N GLN A 482 18.36 -13.77 31.66
CA GLN A 482 19.22 -12.69 32.19
C GLN A 482 20.16 -13.16 33.31
N LYS A 483 19.81 -14.20 34.09
CA LYS A 483 20.67 -14.67 35.18
C LYS A 483 21.99 -15.27 34.67
N ALA A 484 22.01 -15.81 33.45
CA ALA A 484 23.20 -16.35 32.82
C ALA A 484 24.14 -15.26 32.23
N ASN A 485 23.59 -14.11 31.80
CA ASN A 485 24.38 -13.04 31.16
C ASN A 485 24.91 -11.96 32.11
N ASN A 486 24.43 -11.89 33.35
CA ASN A 486 24.90 -10.91 34.35
C ASN A 486 26.31 -11.21 34.92
N GLY A 487 27.02 -12.22 34.41
CA GLY A 487 28.44 -12.45 34.69
C GLY A 487 29.40 -11.56 33.90
N ALA A 488 28.92 -10.85 32.87
CA ALA A 488 29.70 -9.85 32.13
C ALA A 488 29.34 -8.44 32.61
N SER A 489 30.30 -7.79 33.26
CA SER A 489 30.19 -6.48 33.92
C SER A 489 29.49 -5.39 33.10
N SER A 490 28.76 -4.54 33.83
CA SER A 490 28.11 -3.27 33.44
C SER A 490 29.01 -2.31 32.65
N ALA A 491 29.20 -2.57 31.36
CA ALA A 491 29.68 -1.55 30.43
C ALA A 491 28.49 -0.68 30.00
N SER A 492 28.65 0.63 30.15
CA SER A 492 27.74 1.67 29.67
C SER A 492 27.21 1.38 28.26
N SER A 493 25.94 1.71 28.06
CA SER A 493 25.17 1.70 26.81
C SER A 493 25.81 2.53 25.68
N GLY A 494 26.95 2.08 25.15
CA GLY A 494 27.64 2.60 23.97
C GLY A 494 27.23 1.80 22.74
N ASN A 495 26.80 2.51 21.70
CA ASN A 495 26.41 1.96 20.42
C ASN A 495 27.61 1.26 19.76
N LEU A 496 27.67 -0.07 19.75
CA LEU A 496 28.70 -0.82 19.02
C LEU A 496 28.81 -0.39 17.54
N PHE A 497 27.70 -0.05 16.87
CA PHE A 497 27.72 0.44 15.49
C PHE A 497 28.28 1.87 15.35
N GLN A 498 28.04 2.74 16.35
CA GLN A 498 28.55 4.11 16.35
C GLN A 498 30.03 4.11 16.79
N ASP A 499 30.37 3.39 17.85
CA ASP A 499 31.74 3.29 18.37
C ASP A 499 32.69 2.59 17.38
N GLN A 500 32.22 1.61 16.60
CA GLN A 500 33.04 0.90 15.61
C GLN A 500 33.23 1.67 14.28
N ILE A 501 32.31 2.58 13.91
CA ILE A 501 32.48 3.44 12.73
C ILE A 501 33.23 4.73 13.08
N PHE A 502 32.97 5.31 14.26
CA PHE A 502 33.50 6.62 14.65
C PHE A 502 34.78 6.57 15.50
N GLY A 503 35.19 5.41 16.03
CA GLY A 503 36.39 5.25 16.84
C GLY A 503 36.20 5.78 18.27
N GLY A 504 36.37 4.91 19.27
CA GLY A 504 36.29 5.31 20.68
C GLY A 504 37.51 6.11 21.11
N ASP A 505 37.35 7.42 21.32
CA ASP A 505 38.36 8.25 21.98
C ASP A 505 38.06 8.29 23.48
N SER A 506 38.65 7.33 24.21
CA SER A 506 38.67 7.34 25.68
C SER A 506 39.84 8.21 26.15
N GLY A 507 39.61 9.52 26.15
CA GLY A 507 40.60 10.50 26.58
C GLY A 507 39.95 11.75 27.17
N ALA A 508 39.62 11.69 28.45
CA ALA A 508 39.27 12.88 29.23
C ALA A 508 40.48 13.83 29.28
N ASN A 509 40.43 14.91 28.51
CA ASN A 509 41.08 16.18 28.83
C ASN A 509 40.47 17.30 27.99
N THR A 510 39.78 18.22 28.65
CA THR A 510 39.39 19.52 28.13
C THR A 510 40.62 20.43 28.02
N PRO A 511 40.88 21.06 26.86
CA PRO A 511 41.53 22.35 26.84
C PRO A 511 40.56 23.38 26.27
N SER A 512 40.18 24.30 27.14
CA SER A 512 39.67 25.61 26.77
C SER A 512 40.64 26.31 25.81
N GLY A 513 40.09 27.02 24.81
CA GLY A 513 40.80 28.11 24.13
C GLY A 513 41.23 27.86 22.68
N ARG A 514 40.58 28.60 21.78
CA ARG A 514 41.08 29.12 20.49
C ARG A 514 42.18 28.29 19.79
N ARG A 515 41.76 27.37 18.92
CA ARG A 515 42.36 27.15 17.58
C ARG A 515 41.49 26.15 16.80
N SER A 516 40.80 26.66 15.78
CA SER A 516 40.13 25.84 14.78
C SER A 516 41.15 24.90 14.12
N PRO A 517 40.86 23.59 13.94
CA PRO A 517 41.71 22.75 13.13
C PRO A 517 41.62 23.27 11.69
N LYS A 518 42.76 23.71 11.14
CA LYS A 518 42.86 23.98 9.71
C LYS A 518 42.65 22.64 8.99
N LEU A 519 41.53 22.49 8.30
CA LEU A 519 41.41 21.49 7.24
C LEU A 519 42.59 21.73 6.29
N LYS A 520 43.49 20.75 6.18
CA LYS A 520 44.35 20.66 5.01
C LYS A 520 43.43 20.34 3.85
N ILE A 521 43.05 21.36 3.09
CA ILE A 521 42.56 21.20 1.73
C ILE A 521 43.73 20.56 0.98
N ALA A 522 43.58 19.28 0.63
CA ALA A 522 44.47 18.67 -0.34
C ALA A 522 44.18 19.37 -1.68
N ASP A 523 45.03 20.32 -2.04
CA ASP A 523 45.15 20.89 -3.40
C ASP A 523 45.80 19.84 -4.33
N GLU A 524 45.19 18.66 -4.41
CA GLU A 524 45.48 17.71 -5.48
C GLU A 524 44.18 17.52 -6.25
N THR A 525 44.11 18.19 -7.39
CA THR A 525 43.13 17.89 -8.43
C THR A 525 43.41 16.45 -8.87
N PRO A 526 42.54 15.46 -8.64
CA PRO A 526 42.75 14.14 -9.20
C PRO A 526 42.50 14.27 -10.70
N SER A 527 43.59 14.32 -11.44
CA SER A 527 43.60 14.15 -12.88
C SER A 527 42.88 12.85 -13.24
N GLY A 528 41.78 12.93 -13.97
CA GLY A 528 41.39 11.92 -14.97
C GLY A 528 40.88 10.55 -14.50
N GLU A 529 40.65 10.28 -13.22
CA GLU A 529 40.02 9.01 -12.80
C GLU A 529 38.48 9.13 -12.80
N SER A 530 37.83 8.30 -13.62
CA SER A 530 36.37 8.21 -13.73
C SER A 530 35.74 7.94 -12.35
N ARG A 531 34.91 8.86 -11.85
CA ARG A 531 34.06 8.66 -10.65
C ARG A 531 32.98 7.60 -10.85
N MET A 532 32.79 7.12 -12.08
CA MET A 532 31.88 6.03 -12.42
C MET A 532 32.63 4.71 -12.60
N GLU A 533 32.07 3.66 -12.02
CA GLU A 533 32.53 2.28 -12.18
C GLU A 533 31.59 1.48 -13.08
N TYR A 534 32.18 0.79 -14.06
CA TYR A 534 31.47 -0.03 -15.04
C TYR A 534 31.86 -1.49 -14.87
N PHE A 535 30.87 -2.38 -14.85
CA PHE A 535 31.07 -3.82 -14.70
C PHE A 535 30.82 -4.53 -16.04
N GLY A 536 31.77 -5.36 -16.46
CA GLY A 536 31.61 -6.22 -17.64
C GLY A 536 30.84 -7.50 -17.32
N THR A 537 30.39 -8.21 -18.35
CA THR A 537 29.77 -9.55 -18.20
C THR A 537 30.86 -10.61 -18.01
N ALA A 538 30.88 -11.28 -16.85
CA ALA A 538 31.81 -12.38 -16.58
C ALA A 538 31.24 -13.70 -17.13
N ARG A 539 32.08 -14.52 -17.77
CA ARG A 539 31.65 -15.69 -18.57
C ARG A 539 31.84 -17.07 -17.93
N GLU A 540 32.23 -17.15 -16.66
CA GLU A 540 32.52 -18.45 -16.02
C GLU A 540 31.57 -18.74 -14.87
N ALA A 541 30.72 -19.75 -15.08
CA ALA A 541 29.78 -20.26 -14.08
C ALA A 541 30.52 -21.13 -13.05
N GLU A 542 30.63 -20.64 -11.82
CA GLU A 542 31.14 -21.42 -10.69
C GLU A 542 29.99 -22.20 -10.04
N SER A 543 30.00 -23.52 -10.26
CA SER A 543 29.19 -24.58 -9.65
C SER A 543 27.78 -24.84 -10.20
N ALA A 544 27.63 -26.00 -10.85
CA ALA A 544 26.40 -26.61 -11.37
C ALA A 544 25.59 -27.41 -10.32
N GLU A 545 25.85 -27.21 -9.02
CA GLU A 545 25.25 -28.00 -7.94
C GLU A 545 23.85 -27.48 -7.59
N TRP A 546 22.84 -28.35 -7.72
CA TRP A 546 21.43 -28.01 -7.48
C TRP A 546 21.14 -27.48 -6.05
N TYR A 547 21.99 -27.83 -5.07
CA TYR A 547 21.81 -27.44 -3.67
C TYR A 547 22.40 -26.06 -3.33
N ARG A 548 23.14 -25.42 -4.25
CA ARG A 548 23.72 -24.08 -4.11
C ARG A 548 23.15 -23.11 -5.16
N PRO A 549 21.88 -22.68 -5.02
CA PRO A 549 21.24 -21.78 -5.99
C PRO A 549 21.86 -20.37 -5.99
N PHE A 550 22.57 -20.01 -4.92
CA PHE A 550 23.23 -18.72 -4.79
C PHE A 550 24.71 -18.90 -4.51
N THR A 551 25.53 -18.15 -5.23
CA THR A 551 26.99 -18.11 -5.12
C THR A 551 27.46 -16.66 -5.10
N PHE A 552 28.75 -16.47 -4.85
CA PHE A 552 29.41 -15.17 -4.90
C PHE A 552 29.33 -14.49 -6.28
N ARG A 553 29.09 -15.27 -7.35
CA ARG A 553 28.97 -14.77 -8.73
C ARG A 553 27.54 -14.62 -9.23
N THR A 554 26.53 -15.02 -8.45
CA THR A 554 25.11 -14.96 -8.84
C THR A 554 24.72 -13.56 -9.30
N ARG A 555 24.00 -13.47 -10.43
CA ARG A 555 23.54 -12.22 -11.05
C ARG A 555 22.02 -12.27 -11.22
N ALA A 556 21.36 -11.16 -10.95
CA ALA A 556 19.92 -11.07 -10.85
C ALA A 556 19.35 -9.95 -11.73
N ILE A 557 18.18 -10.20 -12.30
CA ILE A 557 17.30 -9.16 -12.85
C ILE A 557 16.24 -8.83 -11.80
N VAL A 558 16.01 -7.54 -11.54
CA VAL A 558 14.93 -7.08 -10.65
C VAL A 558 13.75 -6.64 -11.49
N TYR A 559 12.62 -7.35 -11.37
CA TYR A 559 11.39 -7.00 -12.06
C TYR A 559 10.56 -6.05 -11.19
N GLY A 560 10.50 -4.77 -11.58
CA GLY A 560 9.87 -3.67 -10.86
C GLY A 560 10.83 -2.52 -10.54
N MET A 561 10.29 -1.31 -10.39
CA MET A 561 11.06 -0.10 -10.05
C MET A 561 11.35 -0.04 -8.54
N GLN A 562 12.39 -0.76 -8.09
CA GLN A 562 12.74 -0.92 -6.66
C GLN A 562 14.14 -0.42 -6.31
N PRO A 563 14.44 0.89 -6.44
CA PRO A 563 15.79 1.40 -6.24
C PRO A 563 16.33 1.18 -4.82
N ARG A 564 15.49 1.25 -3.78
CA ARG A 564 15.95 1.01 -2.40
C ARG A 564 16.38 -0.44 -2.17
N ALA A 565 15.63 -1.40 -2.72
CA ALA A 565 15.98 -2.81 -2.62
C ALA A 565 17.27 -3.10 -3.41
N VAL A 566 17.39 -2.56 -4.62
CA VAL A 566 18.59 -2.70 -5.46
C VAL A 566 19.82 -2.08 -4.77
N GLN A 567 19.71 -0.85 -4.24
CA GLN A 567 20.81 -0.24 -3.50
C GLN A 567 21.19 -1.09 -2.29
N GLY A 568 20.21 -1.57 -1.52
CA GLY A 568 20.47 -2.45 -0.39
C GLY A 568 21.19 -3.74 -0.80
N MET A 569 20.86 -4.35 -1.93
CA MET A 569 21.57 -5.51 -2.49
C MET A 569 23.02 -5.16 -2.81
N LEU A 570 23.26 -4.05 -3.51
CA LEU A 570 24.59 -3.55 -3.86
C LEU A 570 25.46 -3.27 -2.61
N ASP A 571 24.87 -2.66 -1.58
CA ASP A 571 25.58 -2.39 -0.33
C ASP A 571 26.01 -3.69 0.36
N PHE A 572 25.12 -4.69 0.38
CA PHE A 572 25.42 -6.03 0.89
C PHE A 572 26.53 -6.70 0.08
N ASP A 573 26.47 -6.62 -1.24
CA ASP A 573 27.48 -7.20 -2.13
C ASP A 573 28.86 -6.59 -1.87
N PHE A 574 28.92 -5.26 -1.72
CA PHE A 574 30.15 -4.55 -1.39
C PHE A 574 30.70 -4.96 -0.02
N MET A 575 29.83 -5.08 1.00
CA MET A 575 30.22 -5.59 2.32
C MET A 575 30.73 -7.03 2.28
N CYS A 576 30.17 -7.85 1.40
CA CYS A 576 30.62 -9.21 1.15
C CYS A 576 31.90 -9.27 0.31
N LYS A 577 32.46 -8.13 -0.09
CA LYS A 577 33.65 -7.98 -0.94
C LYS A 577 33.48 -8.59 -2.33
N ARG A 578 32.24 -8.61 -2.86
CA ARG A 578 31.98 -9.04 -4.24
C ARG A 578 32.75 -8.20 -5.24
N GLU A 579 33.15 -8.83 -6.34
CA GLU A 579 33.79 -8.12 -7.46
C GLU A 579 32.77 -7.44 -8.37
N THR A 580 31.58 -8.03 -8.48
CA THR A 580 30.49 -7.54 -9.31
C THR A 580 29.20 -7.41 -8.49
N PRO A 581 28.39 -6.35 -8.75
CA PRO A 581 27.06 -6.23 -8.17
C PRO A 581 26.23 -7.47 -8.45
N SER A 582 25.34 -7.85 -7.54
CA SER A 582 24.42 -8.94 -7.81
C SER A 582 23.32 -8.54 -8.78
N VAL A 583 22.96 -7.25 -8.87
CA VAL A 583 21.92 -6.77 -9.78
C VAL A 583 22.54 -6.41 -11.13
N ALA A 584 22.05 -7.04 -12.19
CA ALA A 584 22.49 -6.82 -13.56
C ALA A 584 21.67 -5.75 -14.27
N ALA A 585 20.36 -5.83 -14.15
CA ALA A 585 19.41 -4.92 -14.77
C ALA A 585 18.11 -4.87 -13.97
N MET A 586 17.30 -3.87 -14.27
CA MET A 586 15.93 -3.78 -13.81
C MET A 586 14.97 -3.86 -15.01
N VAL A 587 13.78 -4.40 -14.79
CA VAL A 587 12.70 -4.41 -15.79
C VAL A 587 11.53 -3.62 -15.24
N TYR A 588 11.09 -2.58 -15.96
CA TYR A 588 9.94 -1.76 -15.60
C TYR A 588 9.11 -1.43 -16.84
N PRO A 589 7.94 -2.07 -17.04
CA PRO A 589 7.20 -1.97 -18.30
C PRO A 589 6.50 -0.61 -18.49
N PHE A 590 6.40 0.21 -17.44
CA PHE A 590 5.70 1.51 -17.46
C PHE A 590 6.69 2.66 -17.66
N GLY A 591 7.42 2.66 -18.78
CA GLY A 591 8.37 3.73 -19.10
C GLY A 591 9.26 3.39 -20.28
N GLY A 592 10.08 4.35 -20.70
CA GLY A 592 11.15 4.10 -21.66
C GLY A 592 12.40 3.52 -20.99
N SER A 593 13.20 2.78 -21.75
CA SER A 593 14.50 2.30 -21.30
C SER A 593 15.41 3.47 -20.92
N HIS A 594 16.03 3.38 -19.75
CA HIS A 594 16.91 4.41 -19.20
C HIS A 594 17.96 3.76 -18.29
N VAL A 595 18.89 4.56 -17.77
CA VAL A 595 19.85 4.11 -16.75
C VAL A 595 19.50 4.75 -15.41
N GLN A 596 19.59 3.97 -14.35
CA GLN A 596 19.39 4.45 -12.98
C GLN A 596 20.73 4.43 -12.24
N LYS A 597 20.96 5.50 -11.48
CA LYS A 597 22.19 5.69 -10.70
C LYS A 597 22.06 4.99 -9.35
N PHE A 598 23.13 4.29 -8.97
CA PHE A 598 23.31 3.59 -7.70
C PHE A 598 24.72 3.86 -7.15
N TYR A 599 24.97 3.41 -5.93
CA TYR A 599 26.30 3.42 -5.32
C TYR A 599 26.90 2.03 -5.22
N TRP A 600 28.21 1.94 -5.47
CA TRP A 600 29.05 0.80 -5.18
C TRP A 600 30.13 1.25 -4.18
N GLY A 601 29.88 1.01 -2.90
CA GLY A 601 30.66 1.63 -1.82
C GLY A 601 30.54 3.15 -1.86
N THR A 602 31.61 3.83 -2.27
CA THR A 602 31.64 5.30 -2.39
C THR A 602 31.55 5.81 -3.83
N LYS A 603 31.59 4.92 -4.82
CA LYS A 603 31.54 5.27 -6.25
C LYS A 603 30.11 5.19 -6.77
N GLU A 604 29.80 6.00 -7.77
CA GLU A 604 28.53 5.88 -8.48
C GLU A 604 28.64 4.80 -9.57
N THR A 605 27.57 4.04 -9.76
CA THR A 605 27.42 3.06 -10.83
C THR A 605 26.06 3.22 -11.50
N LEU A 606 25.92 2.72 -12.73
CA LEU A 606 24.70 2.83 -13.52
C LEU A 606 24.16 1.42 -13.81
N ILE A 607 22.91 1.18 -13.45
CA ILE A 607 22.19 -0.05 -13.78
C ILE A 607 21.15 0.27 -14.86
N PRO A 608 21.11 -0.48 -15.97
CA PRO A 608 20.10 -0.26 -17.01
C PRO A 608 18.72 -0.74 -16.55
N VAL A 609 17.70 0.02 -16.94
CA VAL A 609 16.28 -0.27 -16.76
C VAL A 609 15.67 -0.50 -18.13
N PHE A 610 15.13 -1.69 -18.37
CA PHE A 610 14.47 -2.08 -19.62
C PHE A 610 12.97 -2.06 -19.50
N THR A 611 12.28 -1.75 -20.59
CA THR A 611 10.82 -1.94 -20.69
C THR A 611 10.46 -3.41 -20.89
N SER A 612 11.32 -4.19 -21.56
CA SER A 612 11.09 -5.60 -21.89
C SER A 612 12.02 -6.53 -21.10
N LEU A 613 11.46 -7.60 -20.53
CA LEU A 613 12.25 -8.67 -19.92
C LEU A 613 13.13 -9.39 -20.95
N LYS A 614 12.64 -9.54 -22.19
CA LYS A 614 13.39 -10.16 -23.27
C LYS A 614 14.70 -9.43 -23.55
N GLU A 615 14.66 -8.11 -23.69
CA GLU A 615 15.87 -7.29 -23.93
C GLU A 615 16.86 -7.42 -22.77
N ALA A 616 16.38 -7.38 -21.53
CA ALA A 616 17.22 -7.55 -20.34
C ALA A 616 17.87 -8.96 -20.30
N ALA A 617 17.10 -10.01 -20.60
CA ALA A 617 17.58 -11.39 -20.61
C ALA A 617 18.63 -11.63 -21.72
N GLU A 618 18.38 -11.11 -22.92
CA GLU A 618 19.31 -11.20 -24.06
C GLU A 618 20.63 -10.47 -23.79
N GLN A 619 20.57 -9.31 -23.13
CA GLN A 619 21.77 -8.52 -22.81
C GLN A 619 22.56 -9.07 -21.62
N PHE A 620 21.87 -9.67 -20.64
CA PHE A 620 22.46 -10.21 -19.41
C PHE A 620 22.23 -11.72 -19.31
N SER A 621 22.88 -12.46 -20.21
CA SER A 621 22.82 -13.93 -20.22
C SER A 621 23.45 -14.59 -18.98
N ASP A 622 24.26 -13.84 -18.22
CA ASP A 622 24.85 -14.24 -16.95
C ASP A 622 23.86 -14.17 -15.77
N ALA A 623 22.71 -13.50 -15.94
CA ALA A 623 21.68 -13.44 -14.92
C ALA A 623 20.86 -14.73 -14.86
N ASP A 624 20.97 -15.45 -13.74
CA ASP A 624 20.31 -16.72 -13.43
C ASP A 624 19.20 -16.58 -12.39
N VAL A 625 19.08 -15.42 -11.75
CA VAL A 625 18.04 -15.11 -10.75
C VAL A 625 17.12 -14.00 -11.24
N VAL A 626 15.82 -14.11 -10.95
CA VAL A 626 14.89 -12.97 -11.05
C VAL A 626 14.24 -12.68 -9.71
N VAL A 627 14.32 -11.43 -9.26
CA VAL A 627 13.59 -10.94 -8.09
C VAL A 627 12.35 -10.19 -8.56
N ASN A 628 11.19 -10.81 -8.42
CA ASN A 628 9.92 -10.32 -8.96
C ASN A 628 9.11 -9.51 -7.93
N PHE A 629 9.09 -8.19 -8.09
CA PHE A 629 8.29 -7.23 -7.31
C PHE A 629 7.01 -6.80 -8.03
N ALA A 630 6.55 -7.56 -9.04
CA ALA A 630 5.22 -7.36 -9.62
C ALA A 630 4.13 -7.42 -8.55
N SER A 631 3.00 -6.73 -8.76
CA SER A 631 1.86 -6.78 -7.85
C SER A 631 1.18 -8.15 -7.90
N CYS A 632 0.39 -8.52 -6.88
CA CYS A 632 -0.40 -9.76 -6.87
C CYS A 632 -1.28 -9.95 -8.13
N ARG A 633 -1.66 -8.85 -8.79
CA ARG A 633 -2.47 -8.84 -10.03
C ARG A 633 -1.69 -9.15 -11.30
N SER A 634 -0.37 -8.94 -11.30
CA SER A 634 0.51 -9.06 -12.48
C SER A 634 1.60 -10.12 -12.31
N VAL A 635 1.74 -10.65 -11.10
CA VAL A 635 2.80 -11.61 -10.75
C VAL A 635 2.63 -12.95 -11.46
N PHE A 636 1.40 -13.37 -11.74
CA PHE A 636 1.13 -14.59 -12.49
C PHE A 636 1.71 -14.50 -13.90
N ASP A 637 1.31 -13.49 -14.67
CA ASP A 637 1.76 -13.34 -16.06
C ASP A 637 3.25 -13.05 -16.15
N SER A 638 3.78 -12.15 -15.31
CA SER A 638 5.22 -11.85 -15.29
C SER A 638 6.06 -13.07 -14.92
N THR A 639 5.63 -13.90 -13.98
CA THR A 639 6.38 -15.12 -13.62
C THR A 639 6.32 -16.17 -14.73
N ARG A 640 5.19 -16.31 -15.44
CA ARG A 640 5.11 -17.19 -16.62
C ARG A 640 6.01 -16.71 -17.76
N GLU A 641 6.07 -15.40 -17.99
CA GLU A 641 7.02 -14.80 -18.92
C GLU A 641 8.47 -15.13 -18.52
N ILE A 642 8.83 -14.94 -17.24
CA ILE A 642 10.16 -15.29 -16.71
C ILE A 642 10.47 -16.77 -16.92
N LEU A 643 9.54 -17.67 -16.59
CA LEU A 643 9.70 -19.11 -16.74
C LEU A 643 9.91 -19.55 -18.20
N SER A 644 9.49 -18.73 -19.18
CA SER A 644 9.76 -19.00 -20.60
C SER A 644 11.25 -18.93 -20.97
N PHE A 645 12.06 -18.22 -20.19
CA PHE A 645 13.50 -18.07 -20.42
C PHE A 645 14.30 -19.13 -19.66
N PRO A 646 15.01 -20.05 -20.34
CA PRO A 646 15.70 -21.17 -19.71
C PRO A 646 16.93 -20.76 -18.89
N GLN A 647 17.42 -19.52 -19.02
CA GLN A 647 18.58 -19.03 -18.26
C GLN A 647 18.27 -18.85 -16.77
N PHE A 648 17.02 -18.51 -16.43
CA PHE A 648 16.64 -18.26 -15.03
C PHE A 648 16.43 -19.59 -14.31
N LYS A 649 17.20 -19.78 -13.23
CA LYS A 649 17.20 -20.99 -12.39
C LYS A 649 16.50 -20.75 -11.06
N THR A 650 16.42 -19.50 -10.62
CA THR A 650 15.71 -19.14 -9.40
C THR A 650 14.84 -17.90 -9.60
N ILE A 651 13.61 -17.94 -9.10
CA ILE A 651 12.68 -16.81 -9.10
C ILE A 651 12.22 -16.55 -7.68
N ALA A 652 12.41 -15.32 -7.19
CA ALA A 652 11.85 -14.87 -5.93
C ALA A 652 10.58 -14.06 -6.17
N ILE A 653 9.44 -14.52 -5.65
CA ILE A 653 8.14 -13.87 -5.82
C ILE A 653 7.80 -13.11 -4.55
N ILE A 654 7.91 -11.78 -4.58
CA ILE A 654 7.74 -10.95 -3.37
C ILE A 654 6.27 -10.68 -3.04
N ALA A 655 5.39 -10.67 -4.06
CA ALA A 655 3.98 -10.32 -3.91
C ALA A 655 3.25 -11.21 -2.90
N GLU A 656 2.52 -10.60 -1.96
CA GLU A 656 1.55 -11.27 -1.09
C GLU A 656 0.14 -11.21 -1.72
N GLY A 657 -0.69 -12.22 -1.44
CA GLY A 657 -2.07 -12.26 -1.92
C GLY A 657 -2.20 -12.78 -3.35
N VAL A 658 -1.36 -13.74 -3.74
CA VAL A 658 -1.48 -14.44 -5.02
C VAL A 658 -2.58 -15.50 -4.90
N PRO A 659 -3.54 -15.58 -5.85
CA PRO A 659 -4.55 -16.63 -5.83
C PRO A 659 -3.97 -18.03 -5.71
N GLU A 660 -4.51 -18.85 -4.81
CA GLU A 660 -4.04 -20.20 -4.47
C GLU A 660 -3.95 -21.07 -5.74
N ARG A 661 -4.95 -20.97 -6.63
CA ARG A 661 -4.95 -21.66 -7.92
C ARG A 661 -3.79 -21.20 -8.80
N ARG A 662 -3.52 -19.89 -8.88
CA ARG A 662 -2.41 -19.31 -9.68
C ARG A 662 -1.05 -19.70 -9.11
N ALA A 663 -0.89 -19.67 -7.79
CA ALA A 663 0.33 -20.09 -7.10
C ALA A 663 0.66 -21.56 -7.41
N ARG A 664 -0.35 -22.46 -7.40
CA ARG A 664 -0.18 -23.86 -7.81
C ARG A 664 0.27 -24.00 -9.26
N GLN A 665 -0.32 -23.25 -10.19
CA GLN A 665 0.09 -23.26 -11.60
C GLN A 665 1.56 -22.84 -11.78
N LEU A 666 1.98 -21.76 -11.13
CA LEU A 666 3.38 -21.29 -11.17
C LEU A 666 4.33 -22.34 -10.58
N LEU A 667 3.96 -22.94 -9.45
CA LEU A 667 4.73 -24.01 -8.82
C LEU A 667 4.96 -25.20 -9.75
N HIS A 668 3.90 -25.75 -10.36
CA HIS A 668 4.03 -26.93 -11.21
C HIS A 668 4.74 -26.60 -12.52
N GLU A 669 4.54 -25.40 -13.07
CA GLU A 669 5.32 -24.94 -14.22
C GLU A 669 6.81 -24.81 -13.88
N ALA A 670 7.14 -24.28 -12.70
CA ALA A 670 8.52 -24.18 -12.23
C ALA A 670 9.16 -25.56 -11.98
N GLU A 671 8.42 -26.51 -11.40
CA GLU A 671 8.88 -27.89 -11.21
C GLU A 671 9.20 -28.58 -12.55
N ARG A 672 8.30 -28.48 -13.53
CA ARG A 672 8.51 -28.99 -14.90
C ARG A 672 9.77 -28.40 -15.55
N ARG A 673 10.05 -27.13 -15.28
CA ARG A 673 11.21 -26.38 -15.81
C ARG A 673 12.45 -26.49 -14.94
N LYS A 674 12.38 -27.15 -13.78
CA LYS A 674 13.46 -27.27 -12.78
C LYS A 674 13.97 -25.91 -12.31
N VAL A 675 13.06 -24.98 -12.06
CA VAL A 675 13.34 -23.63 -11.55
C VAL A 675 12.95 -23.58 -10.07
N LEU A 676 13.84 -23.09 -9.21
CA LEU A 676 13.55 -22.88 -7.80
C LEU A 676 12.69 -21.62 -7.63
N VAL A 677 11.51 -21.73 -7.04
CA VAL A 677 10.66 -20.58 -6.73
C VAL A 677 10.64 -20.34 -5.23
N ILE A 678 11.11 -19.17 -4.78
CA ILE A 678 11.05 -18.74 -3.38
C ILE A 678 9.90 -17.73 -3.25
N GLY A 679 8.90 -18.03 -2.42
CA GLY A 679 7.63 -17.30 -2.36
C GLY A 679 6.48 -18.05 -3.05
N PRO A 680 5.31 -17.44 -3.29
CA PRO A 680 4.98 -16.02 -3.08
C PRO A 680 4.89 -15.60 -1.61
N ALA A 681 4.55 -14.33 -1.36
CA ALA A 681 4.41 -13.74 -0.03
C ALA A 681 5.68 -13.89 0.84
N THR A 682 6.84 -13.62 0.24
CA THR A 682 8.13 -13.72 0.92
C THR A 682 8.93 -12.42 0.83
N VAL A 683 9.82 -12.22 1.80
CA VAL A 683 10.92 -11.24 1.67
C VAL A 683 12.07 -11.77 0.81
N GLY A 684 12.16 -13.10 0.66
CA GLY A 684 13.20 -13.80 -0.08
C GLY A 684 14.08 -14.66 0.83
N GLY A 685 15.38 -14.37 0.82
CA GLY A 685 16.41 -15.13 1.51
C GLY A 685 17.77 -14.42 1.45
N ILE A 686 18.69 -14.89 2.27
CA ILE A 686 20.04 -14.34 2.38
C ILE A 686 21.05 -15.48 2.50
N LYS A 687 22.10 -15.41 1.70
CA LYS A 687 23.30 -16.25 1.81
C LYS A 687 24.48 -15.34 2.11
N PRO A 688 24.83 -15.17 3.41
CA PRO A 688 25.94 -14.32 3.83
C PRO A 688 27.23 -14.56 3.04
N GLY A 689 27.88 -13.47 2.62
CA GLY A 689 29.04 -13.51 1.75
C GLY A 689 28.72 -13.72 0.26
N CYS A 690 27.50 -14.15 -0.11
CA CYS A 690 27.17 -14.51 -1.50
C CYS A 690 26.11 -13.61 -2.12
N PHE A 691 24.86 -13.67 -1.65
CA PHE A 691 23.73 -13.00 -2.31
C PHE A 691 22.60 -12.77 -1.31
N LYS A 692 21.89 -11.63 -1.45
CA LYS A 692 20.63 -11.40 -0.76
C LYS A 692 19.52 -11.07 -1.74
N ILE A 693 18.33 -11.59 -1.49
CA ILE A 693 17.16 -11.32 -2.31
C ILE A 693 16.48 -10.05 -1.79
N GLY A 694 16.48 -9.01 -2.63
CA GLY A 694 15.73 -7.78 -2.40
C GLY A 694 16.02 -7.15 -1.04
N ASN A 695 14.98 -7.08 -0.21
CA ASN A 695 15.03 -6.40 1.09
C ASN A 695 15.48 -7.28 2.26
N THR A 696 15.81 -8.56 2.04
CA THR A 696 16.11 -9.50 3.14
C THR A 696 17.29 -9.01 4.00
N GLY A 697 17.15 -9.08 5.33
CA GLY A 697 18.16 -8.59 6.27
C GLY A 697 18.12 -7.06 6.49
N GLY A 698 17.32 -6.34 5.70
CA GLY A 698 17.11 -4.90 5.84
C GLY A 698 18.32 -4.03 5.55
N MET A 699 18.44 -2.95 6.33
CA MET A 699 19.49 -1.94 6.19
C MET A 699 20.84 -2.49 6.66
N MET A 700 21.92 -1.81 6.25
CA MET A 700 23.29 -2.21 6.54
C MET A 700 23.60 -2.32 8.04
N ASP A 701 22.96 -1.51 8.89
CA ASP A 701 23.12 -1.58 10.34
C ASP A 701 22.76 -2.97 10.88
N ASN A 702 21.67 -3.56 10.38
CA ASN A 702 21.29 -4.92 10.74
C ASN A 702 22.17 -5.98 10.07
N ILE A 703 22.62 -5.76 8.83
CA ILE A 703 23.59 -6.65 8.16
C ILE A 703 24.88 -6.76 8.99
N VAL A 704 25.37 -5.66 9.55
CA VAL A 704 26.53 -5.65 10.46
C VAL A 704 26.17 -6.27 11.81
N ALA A 705 25.08 -5.84 12.44
CA ALA A 705 24.71 -6.29 13.79
C ALA A 705 24.47 -7.80 13.87
N SER A 706 23.85 -8.38 12.83
CA SER A 706 23.64 -9.83 12.71
C SER A 706 24.77 -10.56 11.98
N LYS A 707 25.87 -9.85 11.68
CA LYS A 707 27.08 -10.36 11.02
C LYS A 707 26.78 -11.14 9.72
N LEU A 708 25.91 -10.59 8.88
CA LEU A 708 25.42 -11.24 7.64
C LEU A 708 26.34 -11.00 6.43
N TYR A 709 27.43 -10.25 6.58
CA TYR A 709 28.40 -10.02 5.50
C TYR A 709 29.39 -11.18 5.29
N ARG A 710 29.36 -12.21 6.15
CA ARG A 710 30.20 -13.41 6.06
C ARG A 710 29.44 -14.68 6.48
N PRO A 711 29.72 -15.84 5.88
CA PRO A 711 29.03 -17.08 6.21
C PRO A 711 29.40 -17.61 7.59
N GLY A 712 28.40 -18.14 8.31
CA GLY A 712 28.61 -19.07 9.42
C GLY A 712 28.29 -20.51 9.01
N SER A 713 27.85 -21.34 9.96
CA SER A 713 27.61 -22.78 9.74
C SER A 713 26.14 -23.21 9.79
N VAL A 714 25.21 -22.28 10.07
CA VAL A 714 23.80 -22.61 10.36
C VAL A 714 22.88 -22.25 9.20
N GLY A 715 22.20 -23.24 8.62
CA GLY A 715 21.18 -23.04 7.59
C GLY A 715 19.78 -22.98 8.20
N TYR A 716 18.97 -21.98 7.85
CA TYR A 716 17.59 -21.90 8.34
C TYR A 716 16.54 -21.80 7.23
N VAL A 717 15.34 -22.28 7.54
CA VAL A 717 14.14 -22.10 6.74
C VAL A 717 12.96 -21.68 7.62
N SER A 718 12.19 -20.69 7.17
CA SER A 718 11.01 -20.17 7.88
C SER A 718 9.88 -19.85 6.90
N LYS A 719 8.62 -19.85 7.36
CA LYS A 719 7.52 -19.23 6.60
C LYS A 719 7.57 -17.70 6.64
N SER A 720 7.80 -17.13 7.82
CA SER A 720 7.68 -15.68 8.04
C SER A 720 8.94 -14.90 7.66
N GLY A 721 8.80 -13.91 6.78
CA GLY A 721 9.89 -12.98 6.47
C GLY A 721 10.30 -12.10 7.64
N GLY A 722 9.39 -11.73 8.54
CA GLY A 722 9.73 -10.98 9.76
C GLY A 722 10.55 -11.81 10.74
N MET A 723 10.13 -13.07 10.96
CA MET A 723 10.86 -13.96 11.86
C MET A 723 12.16 -14.46 11.26
N SER A 724 12.32 -14.52 9.93
CA SER A 724 13.62 -14.86 9.34
C SER A 724 14.71 -13.86 9.73
N ASN A 725 14.37 -12.58 9.86
CA ASN A 725 15.32 -11.58 10.32
C ASN A 725 15.54 -11.60 11.84
N GLU A 726 14.54 -12.04 12.62
CA GLU A 726 14.75 -12.35 14.03
C GLU A 726 15.66 -13.58 14.20
N LEU A 727 15.53 -14.60 13.35
CA LEU A 727 16.44 -15.75 13.31
C LEU A 727 17.88 -15.33 12.98
N ASN A 728 18.09 -14.38 12.05
CA ASN A 728 19.42 -13.81 11.80
C ASN A 728 20.05 -13.26 13.10
N ASN A 729 19.27 -12.50 13.87
CA ASN A 729 19.72 -11.94 15.15
C ASN A 729 19.95 -13.01 16.22
N ILE A 730 19.05 -14.00 16.34
CA ILE A 730 19.20 -15.09 17.32
C ILE A 730 20.44 -15.94 16.99
N ILE A 731 20.55 -16.42 15.75
CA ILE A 731 21.64 -17.30 15.29
C ILE A 731 23.00 -16.60 15.41
N SER A 732 23.09 -15.32 15.03
CA SER A 732 24.36 -14.57 15.13
C SER A 732 24.84 -14.33 16.56
N ARG A 733 23.95 -14.37 17.54
CA ARG A 733 24.27 -14.23 18.98
C ARG A 733 24.62 -15.56 19.64
N THR A 734 24.14 -16.69 19.11
CA THR A 734 24.28 -18.01 19.74
C THR A 734 25.24 -18.95 19.01
N THR A 735 25.65 -18.63 17.77
CA THR A 735 26.51 -19.46 16.91
C THR A 735 27.55 -18.62 16.15
N ASP A 736 28.32 -19.21 15.22
CA ASP A 736 29.19 -18.46 14.30
C ASP A 736 28.43 -17.63 13.24
N GLY A 737 27.14 -17.92 13.04
CA GLY A 737 26.23 -17.15 12.20
C GLY A 737 25.52 -17.98 11.13
N VAL A 738 24.77 -17.28 10.29
CA VAL A 738 23.96 -17.89 9.23
C VAL A 738 24.83 -18.30 8.05
N TYR A 739 24.65 -19.53 7.56
CA TYR A 739 25.21 -20.01 6.29
C TYR A 739 24.31 -19.64 5.11
N GLU A 740 23.03 -20.02 5.17
CA GLU A 740 21.99 -19.66 4.21
C GLU A 740 20.63 -19.65 4.91
N GLY A 741 19.84 -18.61 4.66
CA GLY A 741 18.55 -18.38 5.29
C GLY A 741 17.47 -18.13 4.25
N VAL A 742 16.36 -18.87 4.28
CA VAL A 742 15.25 -18.70 3.34
C VAL A 742 13.93 -18.52 4.08
N ALA A 743 13.16 -17.51 3.66
CA ALA A 743 11.74 -17.42 3.97
C ALA A 743 10.94 -18.00 2.78
N ILE A 744 10.24 -19.13 2.97
CA ILE A 744 9.48 -19.77 1.87
C ILE A 744 8.21 -19.00 1.50
N GLY A 745 7.70 -18.17 2.41
CA GLY A 745 6.51 -17.34 2.23
C GLY A 745 5.31 -17.82 3.06
N GLY A 746 4.35 -16.90 3.28
CA GLY A 746 3.15 -17.12 4.09
C GLY A 746 1.93 -17.69 3.34
N ASP A 747 2.03 -17.82 2.02
CA ASP A 747 0.95 -18.37 1.20
C ASP A 747 0.76 -19.87 1.45
N ARG A 748 -0.44 -20.38 1.18
CA ARG A 748 -0.79 -21.78 1.43
C ARG A 748 0.07 -22.77 0.62
N TYR A 749 0.39 -22.41 -0.62
CA TYR A 749 1.18 -23.23 -1.53
C TYR A 749 2.45 -22.48 -1.95
N PRO A 750 3.49 -22.47 -1.10
CA PRO A 750 4.76 -21.84 -1.47
C PRO A 750 5.42 -22.62 -2.62
N GLY A 751 6.12 -21.91 -3.50
CA GLY A 751 6.84 -22.46 -4.65
C GLY A 751 7.95 -23.44 -4.27
N SER A 752 8.52 -23.27 -3.08
CA SER A 752 9.43 -24.21 -2.43
C SER A 752 9.00 -24.44 -0.99
N THR A 753 9.26 -25.63 -0.46
CA THR A 753 8.79 -26.06 0.87
C THR A 753 9.95 -26.22 1.85
N PHE A 754 9.63 -26.45 3.13
CA PHE A 754 10.65 -26.67 4.16
C PHE A 754 11.64 -27.78 3.80
N ILE A 755 11.13 -28.92 3.30
CA ILE A 755 11.96 -30.07 2.97
C ILE A 755 12.89 -29.77 1.79
N ASP A 756 12.43 -29.00 0.80
CA ASP A 756 13.26 -28.66 -0.37
C ASP A 756 14.53 -27.91 0.05
N HIS A 757 14.39 -26.95 0.95
CA HIS A 757 15.53 -26.18 1.48
C HIS A 757 16.41 -26.99 2.44
N LEU A 758 15.80 -27.76 3.35
CA LEU A 758 16.56 -28.58 4.30
C LEU A 758 17.37 -29.67 3.60
N LEU A 759 16.87 -30.26 2.51
CA LEU A 759 17.64 -31.19 1.69
C LEU A 759 18.81 -30.50 0.99
N ARG A 760 18.65 -29.26 0.51
CA ARG A 760 19.80 -28.49 -0.01
C ARG A 760 20.87 -28.29 1.06
N TYR A 761 20.45 -27.89 2.25
CA TYR A 761 21.36 -27.66 3.37
C TYR A 761 22.01 -28.94 3.87
N GLU A 762 21.30 -30.07 3.87
CA GLU A 762 21.86 -31.39 4.19
C GLU A 762 22.96 -31.79 3.21
N ASN A 763 22.77 -31.54 1.90
CA ASN A 763 23.75 -31.86 0.88
C ASN A 763 24.96 -30.92 0.85
N ASP A 764 24.84 -29.68 1.36
CA ASP A 764 25.96 -28.76 1.39
C ASP A 764 26.91 -29.05 2.57
N PRO A 765 28.17 -29.48 2.34
CA PRO A 765 29.09 -29.81 3.42
C PRO A 765 29.45 -28.62 4.32
N ASN A 766 29.26 -27.37 3.88
CA ASN A 766 29.57 -26.18 4.69
C ASN A 766 28.45 -25.84 5.68
N CYS A 767 27.22 -26.26 5.41
CA CYS A 767 26.13 -26.16 6.37
C CYS A 767 26.25 -27.31 7.37
N LYS A 768 26.36 -27.02 8.67
CA LYS A 768 26.61 -28.03 9.72
C LYS A 768 25.40 -28.29 10.60
N MET A 769 24.48 -27.32 10.67
CA MET A 769 23.31 -27.36 11.54
C MET A 769 22.11 -26.73 10.84
N LEU A 770 20.93 -27.30 11.07
CA LEU A 770 19.69 -26.90 10.43
C LEU A 770 18.73 -26.26 11.44
N VAL A 771 18.00 -25.24 11.00
CA VAL A 771 16.95 -24.59 11.80
C VAL A 771 15.66 -24.53 11.01
N LEU A 772 14.56 -24.98 11.63
CA LEU A 772 13.22 -24.93 11.04
C LEU A 772 12.27 -24.13 11.94
N LEU A 773 11.76 -23.02 11.42
CA LEU A 773 10.68 -22.27 12.08
C LEU A 773 9.37 -22.51 11.32
N GLY A 774 8.63 -23.50 11.79
CA GLY A 774 7.31 -23.90 11.29
C GLY A 774 6.19 -23.04 11.86
N GLU A 775 4.96 -23.36 11.45
CA GLU A 775 3.76 -22.61 11.86
C GLU A 775 2.54 -23.54 11.92
N VAL A 776 1.51 -23.12 12.65
CA VAL A 776 0.18 -23.74 12.61
C VAL A 776 -0.38 -23.77 11.17
N GLY A 777 -1.13 -24.82 10.83
CA GLY A 777 -1.72 -25.02 9.51
C GLY A 777 -0.83 -25.79 8.53
N GLY A 778 -1.45 -26.67 7.74
CA GLY A 778 -0.75 -27.58 6.82
C GLY A 778 0.08 -28.67 7.50
N VAL A 779 0.72 -29.54 6.70
CA VAL A 779 1.43 -30.75 7.17
C VAL A 779 2.87 -30.86 6.65
N GLU A 780 3.45 -29.78 6.14
CA GLU A 780 4.79 -29.80 5.52
C GLU A 780 5.90 -30.23 6.49
N GLU A 781 5.80 -29.90 7.78
CA GLU A 781 6.77 -30.31 8.79
C GLU A 781 6.85 -31.83 8.96
N TYR A 782 5.78 -32.58 8.67
CA TYR A 782 5.80 -34.04 8.72
C TYR A 782 6.69 -34.65 7.63
N ARG A 783 6.87 -33.98 6.48
CA ARG A 783 7.81 -34.44 5.45
C ARG A 783 9.26 -34.37 5.95
N VAL A 784 9.57 -33.37 6.77
CA VAL A 784 10.87 -33.25 7.45
C VAL A 784 11.04 -34.34 8.50
N ILE A 785 9.99 -34.60 9.29
CA ILE A 785 9.97 -35.70 10.27
C ILE A 785 10.30 -37.05 9.61
N GLU A 786 9.63 -37.37 8.50
CA GLU A 786 9.88 -38.62 7.77
C GLU A 786 11.29 -38.67 7.17
N ALA A 787 11.81 -37.55 6.68
CA ALA A 787 13.20 -37.47 6.19
C ALA A 787 14.24 -37.70 7.30
N VAL A 788 13.97 -37.27 8.53
CA VAL A 788 14.84 -37.53 9.70
C VAL A 788 14.74 -39.00 10.11
N LYS A 789 13.52 -39.54 10.25
CA LYS A 789 13.30 -40.95 10.64
C LYS A 789 13.96 -41.94 9.68
N ASN A 790 13.88 -41.67 8.38
CA ASN A 790 14.44 -42.53 7.34
C ASN A 790 15.96 -42.31 7.13
N GLY A 791 16.59 -41.41 7.90
CA GLY A 791 18.03 -41.13 7.82
C GLY A 791 18.46 -40.35 6.59
N THR A 792 17.52 -39.71 5.88
CA THR A 792 17.81 -38.81 4.76
C THR A 792 18.43 -37.50 5.23
N ILE A 793 17.93 -36.94 6.33
CA ILE A 793 18.56 -35.79 7.01
C ILE A 793 19.28 -36.29 8.26
N LYS A 794 20.59 -36.06 8.34
CA LYS A 794 21.44 -36.53 9.44
C LYS A 794 22.00 -35.39 10.27
N LYS A 795 22.09 -34.18 9.73
CA LYS A 795 22.54 -33.00 10.49
C LYS A 795 21.57 -32.67 11.62
N PRO A 796 22.06 -32.14 12.75
CA PRO A 796 21.20 -31.73 13.85
C PRO A 796 20.23 -30.64 13.40
N ILE A 797 18.95 -30.83 13.73
CA ILE A 797 17.88 -29.86 13.45
C ILE A 797 17.37 -29.29 14.77
N VAL A 798 17.35 -27.97 14.90
CA VAL A 798 16.57 -27.26 15.92
C VAL A 798 15.30 -26.72 15.28
N ALA A 799 14.14 -27.10 15.81
CA ALA A 799 12.86 -26.73 15.21
C ALA A 799 11.84 -26.24 16.22
N TRP A 800 10.97 -25.32 15.78
CA TRP A 800 9.80 -24.87 16.54
C TRP A 800 8.67 -24.51 15.58
N CYS A 801 7.46 -24.98 15.85
CA CYS A 801 6.23 -24.51 15.22
C CYS A 801 5.55 -23.48 16.12
N ILE A 802 5.35 -22.26 15.60
CA ILE A 802 4.60 -21.19 16.28
C ILE A 802 3.08 -21.38 16.11
N GLY A 803 2.27 -20.81 17.00
CA GLY A 803 0.80 -20.90 16.99
C GLY A 803 0.22 -21.89 17.99
N THR A 804 0.95 -22.16 19.08
CA THR A 804 0.49 -23.01 20.20
C THR A 804 -0.69 -22.41 20.98
N CYS A 805 -0.91 -21.10 20.89
CA CYS A 805 -2.04 -20.41 21.53
C CYS A 805 -3.40 -20.75 20.89
N ALA A 806 -3.42 -21.29 19.67
CA ALA A 806 -4.65 -21.57 18.93
C ALA A 806 -5.63 -22.48 19.70
N LYS A 807 -5.13 -23.46 20.45
CA LYS A 807 -5.95 -24.37 21.27
C LYS A 807 -6.63 -23.67 22.47
N MET A 808 -6.12 -22.52 22.88
CA MET A 808 -6.64 -21.77 24.02
C MET A 808 -7.80 -20.86 23.62
N PHE A 809 -8.03 -20.67 22.32
CA PHE A 809 -9.14 -19.87 21.83
C PHE A 809 -10.42 -20.71 21.71
N THR A 810 -11.56 -20.11 22.04
CA THR A 810 -12.88 -20.75 21.99
C THR A 810 -13.41 -20.96 20.56
N THR A 811 -12.92 -20.15 19.62
CA THR A 811 -13.28 -20.20 18.20
C THR A 811 -12.03 -20.34 17.33
N ASP A 812 -12.20 -20.89 16.14
CA ASP A 812 -11.09 -21.04 15.19
C ASP A 812 -10.64 -19.66 14.71
N VAL A 813 -9.36 -19.34 14.94
CA VAL A 813 -8.75 -18.06 14.56
C VAL A 813 -7.86 -18.27 13.34
N GLN A 814 -8.17 -17.58 12.24
CA GLN A 814 -7.26 -17.43 11.11
C GLN A 814 -6.16 -16.43 11.47
N PHE A 815 -4.91 -16.88 11.52
CA PHE A 815 -3.77 -15.99 11.73
C PHE A 815 -3.41 -15.22 10.43
N GLY A 816 -2.42 -14.33 10.52
CA GLY A 816 -2.14 -13.33 9.47
C GLY A 816 -1.77 -13.95 8.12
N HIS A 817 -0.92 -14.98 8.13
CA HIS A 817 -0.55 -15.71 6.92
C HIS A 817 -1.70 -16.54 6.38
N ALA A 818 -1.86 -16.60 5.05
CA ALA A 818 -2.98 -17.28 4.41
C ALA A 818 -3.07 -18.77 4.76
N GLY A 819 -1.92 -19.44 4.92
CA GLY A 819 -1.85 -20.85 5.31
C GLY A 819 -1.97 -21.14 6.81
N ALA A 820 -2.07 -20.13 7.67
CA ALA A 820 -2.03 -20.29 9.13
C ALA A 820 -3.40 -20.53 9.76
N LEU A 821 -4.02 -21.65 9.37
CA LEU A 821 -5.29 -22.15 9.92
C LEU A 821 -5.21 -23.68 10.03
N ALA A 822 -5.49 -24.22 11.21
CA ALA A 822 -5.56 -25.67 11.40
C ALA A 822 -6.98 -26.19 11.12
N ASN A 823 -7.12 -27.11 10.17
CA ASN A 823 -8.39 -27.79 9.88
C ASN A 823 -8.51 -29.16 10.60
N SER A 824 -7.42 -29.64 11.18
CA SER A 824 -7.32 -30.93 11.89
C SER A 824 -6.28 -30.87 13.00
N ASP A 825 -6.31 -31.83 13.93
CA ASP A 825 -5.34 -31.93 15.03
C ASP A 825 -3.89 -32.02 14.53
N LEU A 826 -3.66 -32.70 13.39
CA LEU A 826 -2.35 -32.83 12.76
C LEU A 826 -1.79 -31.47 12.30
N GLU A 827 -2.64 -30.50 11.99
CA GLU A 827 -2.22 -29.18 11.55
C GLU A 827 -1.88 -28.24 12.72
N THR A 828 -2.12 -28.66 13.98
CA THR A 828 -1.83 -27.85 15.16
C THR A 828 -0.32 -27.76 15.43
N ALA A 829 0.14 -26.59 15.90
CA ALA A 829 1.55 -26.38 16.23
C ALA A 829 2.04 -27.35 17.33
N ASP A 830 1.20 -27.66 18.32
CA ASP A 830 1.53 -28.61 19.39
C ASP A 830 1.73 -30.04 18.88
N ALA A 831 0.84 -30.53 18.01
CA ALA A 831 0.96 -31.87 17.43
C ALA A 831 2.26 -31.99 16.61
N LYS A 832 2.57 -30.97 15.81
CA LYS A 832 3.82 -30.90 15.04
C LYS A 832 5.05 -30.86 15.94
N ASN A 833 5.07 -30.00 16.96
CA ASN A 833 6.17 -29.91 17.93
C ASN A 833 6.40 -31.24 18.66
N LYS A 834 5.33 -31.93 19.07
CA LYS A 834 5.41 -33.26 19.69
C LYS A 834 5.94 -34.31 18.73
N ALA A 835 5.47 -34.31 17.48
CA ALA A 835 5.90 -35.26 16.46
C ALA A 835 7.37 -35.05 16.05
N MET A 836 7.82 -33.79 15.90
CA MET A 836 9.22 -33.45 15.65
C MET A 836 10.12 -33.94 16.78
N ARG A 837 9.75 -33.68 18.04
CA ARG A 837 10.50 -34.14 19.21
C ARG A 837 10.63 -35.66 19.26
N ALA A 838 9.54 -36.38 18.96
CA ALA A 838 9.54 -37.85 18.92
C ALA A 838 10.43 -38.42 17.80
N ALA A 839 10.67 -37.65 16.73
CA ALA A 839 11.54 -38.04 15.62
C ALA A 839 13.04 -37.77 15.88
N GLY A 840 13.41 -37.20 17.04
CA GLY A 840 14.78 -36.87 17.39
C GLY A 840 15.23 -35.45 16.99
N ILE A 841 14.30 -34.60 16.54
CA ILE A 841 14.56 -33.18 16.30
C ILE A 841 14.63 -32.44 17.65
N ILE A 842 15.55 -31.47 17.78
CA ILE A 842 15.70 -30.67 18.99
C ILE A 842 14.59 -29.61 19.00
N VAL A 843 13.57 -29.82 19.84
CA VAL A 843 12.41 -28.92 19.95
C VAL A 843 12.35 -28.32 21.36
N PRO A 844 12.58 -27.00 21.53
CA PRO A 844 12.50 -26.34 22.84
C PRO A 844 11.08 -26.40 23.43
N GLU A 845 10.93 -26.04 24.70
CA GLU A 845 9.61 -26.00 25.37
C GLU A 845 8.76 -24.82 24.89
N THR A 846 9.39 -23.67 24.67
CA THR A 846 8.80 -22.45 24.15
C THR A 846 9.76 -21.77 23.16
N PHE A 847 9.29 -20.78 22.41
CA PHE A 847 10.12 -20.03 21.49
C PHE A 847 11.28 -19.30 22.19
N GLU A 848 11.06 -18.79 23.42
CA GLU A 848 12.05 -18.10 24.26
C GLU A 848 13.27 -18.97 24.59
N LYS A 849 13.12 -20.29 24.57
CA LYS A 849 14.21 -21.24 24.84
C LYS A 849 14.95 -21.69 23.57
N MET A 850 14.50 -21.25 22.39
CA MET A 850 15.21 -21.54 21.13
C MET A 850 16.67 -21.04 21.11
N PRO A 851 17.00 -19.83 21.60
CA PRO A 851 18.39 -19.38 21.65
C PRO A 851 19.31 -20.33 22.44
N GLN A 852 18.86 -20.82 23.59
CA GLN A 852 19.62 -21.78 24.40
C GLN A 852 19.79 -23.12 23.68
N ALA A 853 18.71 -23.66 23.10
CA ALA A 853 18.75 -24.92 22.35
C ALA A 853 19.71 -24.84 21.14
N LEU A 854 19.79 -23.67 20.48
CA LEU A 854 20.73 -23.41 19.40
C LEU A 854 22.18 -23.40 19.90
N ALA A 855 22.45 -22.66 20.98
CA ALA A 855 23.78 -22.58 21.57
C ALA A 855 24.30 -23.96 22.01
N ASP A 856 23.47 -24.74 22.71
CA ASP A 856 23.84 -26.07 23.19
C ASP A 856 24.18 -27.04 22.05
N ALA A 857 23.38 -27.02 20.97
CA ALA A 857 23.61 -27.85 19.79
C ALA A 857 24.85 -27.42 19.01
N TYR A 858 25.09 -26.11 18.88
CA TYR A 858 26.26 -25.56 18.22
C TYR A 858 27.55 -25.85 18.99
N ASP A 859 27.57 -25.63 20.31
CA ASP A 859 28.71 -25.91 21.17
C ASP A 859 29.11 -27.39 21.14
N LYS A 860 28.12 -28.29 21.02
CA LYS A 860 28.37 -29.71 20.82
C LYS A 860 29.13 -29.97 19.50
N LEU A 861 28.70 -29.36 18.39
CA LEU A 861 29.37 -29.50 17.09
C LEU A 861 30.80 -28.92 17.10
N VAL A 862 31.03 -27.83 17.83
CA VAL A 862 32.38 -27.26 18.01
C VAL A 862 33.27 -28.21 18.82
N LYS A 863 32.76 -28.77 19.93
CA LYS A 863 33.49 -29.75 20.76
C LYS A 863 33.83 -31.03 19.99
N GLU A 864 32.94 -31.47 19.10
CA GLU A 864 33.14 -32.63 18.22
C GLU A 864 34.07 -32.33 17.03
N GLY A 865 34.46 -31.07 16.82
CA GLY A 865 35.30 -30.64 15.69
C GLY A 865 34.58 -30.59 14.34
N ALA A 866 33.25 -30.75 14.32
CA ALA A 866 32.44 -30.66 13.11
C ALA A 866 32.31 -29.21 12.60
N VAL A 867 32.39 -28.24 13.52
CA VAL A 867 32.47 -26.80 13.25
C VAL A 867 33.79 -26.27 13.79
N VAL A 868 34.53 -25.53 12.96
CA VAL A 868 35.73 -24.79 13.36
C VAL A 868 35.46 -23.31 13.11
N PRO A 869 35.15 -22.51 14.14
CA PRO A 869 34.81 -21.10 13.96
C PRO A 869 35.96 -20.33 13.29
N ALA A 870 35.64 -19.58 12.23
CA ALA A 870 36.60 -18.71 11.57
C ALA A 870 36.83 -17.42 12.37
N ALA A 871 38.00 -16.80 12.18
CA ALA A 871 38.26 -15.47 12.73
C ALA A 871 37.34 -14.42 12.08
N GLU A 872 36.81 -13.50 12.87
CA GLU A 872 35.88 -12.47 12.40
C GLU A 872 36.63 -11.49 11.47
N PRO A 873 36.20 -11.33 10.19
CA PRO A 873 36.89 -10.46 9.26
C PRO A 873 36.56 -8.99 9.52
N GLU A 874 37.46 -8.09 9.10
CA GLU A 874 37.20 -6.64 9.16
C GLU A 874 35.99 -6.25 8.32
N ILE A 875 35.12 -5.44 8.92
CA ILE A 875 33.90 -4.91 8.29
C ILE A 875 34.30 -3.82 7.28
N PRO A 876 33.93 -3.94 6.00
CA PRO A 876 34.12 -2.87 5.04
C PRO A 876 33.37 -1.61 5.47
N LYS A 877 34.07 -0.47 5.50
CA LYS A 877 33.47 0.82 5.87
C LYS A 877 32.73 1.40 4.66
N ILE A 878 31.41 1.43 4.73
CA ILE A 878 30.56 2.14 3.78
C ILE A 878 30.10 3.45 4.45
N PRO A 879 30.15 4.60 3.76
CA PRO A 879 29.66 5.86 4.29
C PRO A 879 28.17 5.79 4.66
N ILE A 880 27.78 6.55 5.68
CA ILE A 880 26.38 6.73 6.04
C ILE A 880 25.69 7.59 4.98
N ASP A 881 24.50 7.18 4.54
CA ASP A 881 23.65 7.99 3.67
C ASP A 881 23.40 9.38 4.24
N TYR A 882 23.50 10.40 3.38
CA TYR A 882 23.30 11.79 3.78
C TYR A 882 21.93 12.02 4.44
N SER A 883 20.86 11.42 3.89
CA SER A 883 19.51 11.53 4.46
C SER A 883 19.44 10.95 5.86
N TRP A 884 20.11 9.82 6.09
CA TRP A 884 20.12 9.17 7.40
C TRP A 884 20.97 9.94 8.41
N ALA A 885 22.14 10.41 8.01
CA ALA A 885 22.97 11.27 8.85
C ALA A 885 22.27 12.58 9.23
N GLN A 886 21.48 13.16 8.32
CA GLN A 886 20.69 14.36 8.57
C GLN A 886 19.54 14.07 9.54
N GLU A 887 18.83 12.95 9.38
CA GLU A 887 17.74 12.53 10.29
C GLU A 887 18.25 12.27 11.72
N LEU A 888 19.43 11.66 11.86
CA LEU A 888 20.09 11.44 13.15
C LEU A 888 20.71 12.73 13.75
N GLY A 889 20.70 13.85 13.03
CA GLY A 889 21.31 15.10 13.46
C GLY A 889 22.84 15.08 13.49
N LEU A 890 23.48 14.10 12.84
CA LEU A 890 24.95 13.96 12.78
C LEU A 890 25.58 15.00 11.84
N VAL A 891 24.82 15.42 10.82
CA VAL A 891 25.25 16.43 9.85
C VAL A 891 24.22 17.53 9.74
N ARG A 892 24.70 18.75 9.48
CA ARG A 892 23.87 19.90 9.12
C ARG A 892 24.28 20.41 7.75
N LYS A 893 23.30 20.63 6.88
CA LYS A 893 23.50 21.33 5.61
C LYS A 893 22.63 22.59 5.62
N PRO A 894 23.22 23.77 5.39
CA PRO A 894 22.42 24.99 5.30
C PRO A 894 21.43 24.87 4.13
N ALA A 895 20.18 25.27 4.37
CA ALA A 895 19.19 25.33 3.31
C ALA A 895 19.65 26.34 2.24
N SER A 896 19.72 25.90 0.98
CA SER A 896 20.13 26.77 -0.14
C SER A 896 19.02 27.74 -0.56
N PHE A 897 17.77 27.45 -0.18
CA PHE A 897 16.59 28.20 -0.56
C PHE A 897 15.72 28.45 0.66
N VAL A 898 15.08 29.62 0.69
CA VAL A 898 14.06 29.99 1.68
C VAL A 898 12.81 30.37 0.91
N SER A 899 11.71 29.63 1.14
CA SER A 899 10.37 29.96 0.66
C SER A 899 9.48 30.23 1.86
N THR A 900 8.62 31.24 1.77
CA THR A 900 7.74 31.62 2.89
C THR A 900 6.28 31.84 2.51
N ILE A 901 5.91 31.56 1.26
CA ILE A 901 4.57 31.84 0.72
C ILE A 901 3.67 30.61 0.68
N VAL A 902 4.26 29.42 0.49
CA VAL A 902 3.54 28.15 0.35
C VAL A 902 4.33 27.04 1.05
N ASP A 903 3.63 26.14 1.73
CA ASP A 903 4.17 24.87 2.21
C ASP A 903 3.27 23.73 1.76
N ASP A 904 3.78 22.85 0.91
CA ASP A 904 3.10 21.69 0.31
C ASP A 904 3.56 20.35 0.90
N ARG A 905 4.46 20.39 1.89
CA ARG A 905 5.08 19.17 2.47
C ARG A 905 4.20 18.52 3.54
N GLY A 906 3.22 19.25 4.07
CA GLY A 906 2.31 18.80 5.11
C GLY A 906 1.17 17.93 4.58
N GLN A 907 0.23 17.57 5.47
CA GLN A 907 -1.00 16.83 5.09
C GLN A 907 -1.92 17.66 4.19
N GLU A 908 -1.90 18.98 4.34
CA GLU A 908 -2.63 19.94 3.52
C GLU A 908 -1.69 21.03 3.01
N LEU A 909 -2.01 21.58 1.84
CA LEU A 909 -1.35 22.75 1.28
C LEU A 909 -1.63 23.97 2.15
N LEU A 910 -0.57 24.71 2.51
CA LEU A 910 -0.66 25.95 3.28
C LEU A 910 -0.29 27.15 2.39
N TYR A 911 -1.16 28.16 2.34
CA TYR A 911 -0.88 29.47 1.76
C TYR A 911 -0.62 30.47 2.88
N ALA A 912 0.64 30.89 3.03
CA ALA A 912 1.11 31.75 4.12
C ALA A 912 0.63 31.30 5.51
N GLY A 913 0.56 29.98 5.74
CA GLY A 913 0.12 29.36 6.99
C GLY A 913 -1.39 29.09 7.09
N MET A 914 -2.21 29.58 6.15
CA MET A 914 -3.63 29.23 6.07
C MET A 914 -3.81 27.94 5.28
N ARG A 915 -4.56 26.97 5.83
CA ARG A 915 -4.87 25.71 5.13
C ARG A 915 -5.71 25.98 3.90
N ILE A 916 -5.48 25.22 2.84
CA ILE A 916 -6.28 25.32 1.62
C ILE A 916 -7.77 25.06 1.89
N THR A 917 -8.09 24.19 2.86
CA THR A 917 -9.47 23.95 3.31
C THR A 917 -10.11 25.20 3.93
N ASP A 918 -9.38 25.94 4.76
CA ASP A 918 -9.83 27.19 5.37
C ASP A 918 -9.98 28.31 4.31
N VAL A 919 -9.10 28.37 3.31
CA VAL A 919 -9.20 29.30 2.17
C VAL A 919 -10.56 29.20 1.47
N PHE A 920 -11.02 27.97 1.20
CA PHE A 920 -12.33 27.74 0.57
C PHE A 920 -13.49 27.89 1.55
N LYS A 921 -13.32 27.45 2.80
CA LYS A 921 -14.34 27.57 3.84
C LYS A 921 -14.71 29.02 4.12
N GLU A 922 -13.73 29.91 4.05
CA GLU A 922 -13.89 31.33 4.33
C GLU A 922 -14.17 32.20 3.08
N ASP A 923 -14.30 31.57 1.90
CA ASP A 923 -14.65 32.20 0.61
C ASP A 923 -13.85 33.48 0.28
N ILE A 924 -12.53 33.45 0.52
CA ILE A 924 -11.70 34.65 0.39
C ILE A 924 -11.38 35.04 -1.07
N GLY A 925 -11.77 34.21 -2.05
CA GLY A 925 -11.63 34.47 -3.48
C GLY A 925 -10.18 34.55 -4.00
N ILE A 926 -10.02 34.93 -5.27
CA ILE A 926 -8.70 35.06 -5.92
C ILE A 926 -7.93 36.24 -5.30
N GLY A 927 -8.63 37.32 -4.95
CA GLY A 927 -8.04 38.47 -4.27
C GLY A 927 -7.46 38.09 -2.91
N GLY A 928 -8.17 37.26 -2.13
CA GLY A 928 -7.69 36.74 -0.86
C GLY A 928 -6.50 35.80 -1.00
N VAL A 929 -6.53 34.89 -1.98
CA VAL A 929 -5.37 34.00 -2.25
C VAL A 929 -4.15 34.83 -2.67
N LEU A 930 -4.30 35.82 -3.55
CA LEU A 930 -3.20 36.73 -3.89
C LEU A 930 -2.69 37.49 -2.67
N SER A 931 -3.57 37.87 -1.75
CA SER A 931 -3.15 38.54 -0.52
C SER A 931 -2.25 37.65 0.35
N LEU A 932 -2.57 36.36 0.47
CA LEU A 932 -1.75 35.40 1.20
C LEU A 932 -0.42 35.15 0.47
N LEU A 933 -0.45 34.93 -0.84
CA LEU A 933 0.75 34.56 -1.59
C LEU A 933 1.74 35.72 -1.77
N TRP A 934 1.24 36.93 -2.03
CA TRP A 934 2.10 38.07 -2.35
C TRP A 934 2.45 38.89 -1.11
N PHE A 935 1.51 39.01 -0.17
CA PHE A 935 1.68 39.85 1.02
C PHE A 935 1.82 39.06 2.32
N LYS A 936 1.59 37.74 2.29
CA LYS A 936 1.60 36.85 3.47
C LYS A 936 0.65 37.31 4.56
N ARG A 937 -0.45 37.95 4.17
CA ARG A 937 -1.45 38.52 5.06
C ARG A 937 -2.83 38.34 4.48
N ARG A 938 -3.81 38.14 5.35
CA ARG A 938 -5.22 38.20 4.97
C ARG A 938 -5.64 39.66 4.91
N LEU A 939 -5.83 40.18 3.70
CA LEU A 939 -6.34 41.53 3.52
C LEU A 939 -7.85 41.60 3.81
N PRO A 940 -8.37 42.79 4.16
CA PRO A 940 -9.81 43.01 4.29
C PRO A 940 -10.56 42.69 2.99
N ASP A 941 -11.82 42.26 3.08
CA ASP A 941 -12.61 41.84 1.92
C ASP A 941 -12.71 42.90 0.82
N TYR A 942 -12.82 44.18 1.18
CA TYR A 942 -12.85 45.27 0.20
C TYR A 942 -11.52 45.39 -0.57
N ALA A 943 -10.40 45.10 0.07
CA ALA A 943 -9.08 45.12 -0.55
C ALA A 943 -8.90 43.90 -1.48
N CYS A 944 -9.36 42.72 -1.05
CA CYS A 944 -9.41 41.53 -1.89
C CYS A 944 -10.27 41.76 -3.14
N LYS A 945 -11.46 42.35 -2.98
CA LYS A 945 -12.36 42.68 -4.10
C LYS A 945 -11.80 43.78 -5.00
N PHE A 946 -11.08 44.75 -4.44
CA PHE A 946 -10.36 45.74 -5.23
C PHE A 946 -9.27 45.10 -6.11
N ILE A 947 -8.49 44.15 -5.57
CA ILE A 947 -7.48 43.40 -6.32
C ILE A 947 -8.13 42.62 -7.47
N GLU A 948 -9.24 41.92 -7.21
CA GLU A 948 -10.00 41.22 -8.26
C GLU A 948 -10.50 42.18 -9.35
N MET A 949 -10.99 43.36 -8.95
CA MET A 949 -11.42 44.40 -9.88
C MET A 949 -10.29 44.89 -10.76
N VAL A 950 -9.08 45.09 -10.21
CA VAL A 950 -7.90 45.48 -10.98
C VAL A 950 -7.56 44.42 -12.04
N LEU A 951 -7.61 43.13 -11.69
CA LEU A 951 -7.37 42.05 -12.65
C LEU A 951 -8.39 42.04 -13.79
N MET A 952 -9.67 42.28 -13.48
CA MET A 952 -10.73 42.36 -14.49
C MET A 952 -10.55 43.56 -15.43
N LEU A 953 -10.19 44.73 -14.90
CA LEU A 953 -10.02 45.96 -15.69
C LEU A 953 -8.75 45.94 -16.56
N THR A 954 -7.75 45.17 -16.15
CA THR A 954 -6.48 45.01 -16.87
C THR A 954 -6.42 43.76 -17.75
N ALA A 955 -7.49 42.96 -17.80
CA ALA A 955 -7.53 41.68 -18.49
C ALA A 955 -7.13 41.76 -19.96
N ASP A 956 -7.73 42.68 -20.72
CA ASP A 956 -7.39 42.91 -22.13
C ASP A 956 -7.66 44.35 -22.60
N HIS A 957 -7.05 44.76 -23.71
CA HIS A 957 -7.23 46.07 -24.36
C HIS A 957 -7.11 45.96 -25.89
N GLY A 958 -7.45 44.79 -26.43
CA GLY A 958 -7.49 44.52 -27.86
C GLY A 958 -6.13 44.13 -28.48
N PRO A 959 -6.15 43.67 -29.73
CA PRO A 959 -5.01 42.98 -30.36
C PRO A 959 -3.87 43.91 -30.82
N ALA A 960 -4.09 45.22 -30.80
CA ALA A 960 -3.15 46.21 -31.35
C ALA A 960 -2.03 46.60 -30.37
N VAL A 961 -2.15 46.22 -29.09
CA VAL A 961 -1.09 46.48 -28.11
C VAL A 961 0.06 45.49 -28.30
N SER A 962 1.30 45.94 -28.01
CA SER A 962 2.53 45.19 -28.31
C SER A 962 2.48 43.72 -27.85
N GLY A 963 2.01 43.47 -26.63
CA GLY A 963 1.97 42.09 -26.10
C GLY A 963 0.89 41.22 -26.73
N ALA A 964 -0.28 41.77 -27.06
CA ALA A 964 -1.33 41.03 -27.74
C ALA A 964 -0.90 40.68 -29.18
N MET A 965 -0.32 41.64 -29.89
CA MET A 965 0.21 41.44 -31.24
C MET A 965 1.31 40.37 -31.26
N ASN A 966 2.27 40.41 -30.33
CA ASN A 966 3.30 39.39 -30.22
C ASN A 966 2.74 37.99 -29.91
N THR A 967 1.73 37.91 -29.03
CA THR A 967 1.03 36.66 -28.71
C THR A 967 0.35 36.08 -29.95
N ILE A 968 -0.35 36.93 -30.72
CA ILE A 968 -1.05 36.56 -31.95
C ILE A 968 -0.07 36.07 -33.01
N ILE A 969 1.02 36.82 -33.27
CA ILE A 969 2.03 36.44 -34.27
C ILE A 969 2.67 35.11 -33.91
N THR A 970 3.05 34.92 -32.64
CA THR A 970 3.67 33.69 -32.15
C THR A 970 2.73 32.49 -32.24
N THR A 971 1.45 32.70 -31.93
CA THR A 971 0.41 31.67 -32.08
C THR A 971 0.22 31.26 -33.54
N ARG A 972 0.16 32.25 -34.43
CA ARG A 972 0.06 32.07 -35.89
C ARG A 972 1.30 31.41 -36.48
N ALA A 973 2.46 31.50 -35.82
CA ALA A 973 3.67 30.76 -36.16
C ALA A 973 3.64 29.28 -35.72
N GLY A 974 2.51 28.78 -35.21
CA GLY A 974 2.31 27.38 -34.85
C GLY A 974 2.79 27.01 -33.45
N LYS A 975 3.19 27.98 -32.63
CA LYS A 975 3.67 27.73 -31.25
C LYS A 975 2.54 27.33 -30.30
N ASP A 976 2.95 26.75 -29.16
CA ASP A 976 2.08 26.37 -28.05
C ASP A 976 1.64 27.59 -27.21
N LEU A 977 0.71 27.37 -26.29
CA LEU A 977 0.12 28.40 -25.44
C LEU A 977 1.17 29.15 -24.62
N ILE A 978 2.10 28.42 -24.00
CA ILE A 978 3.10 29.01 -23.10
C ILE A 978 4.08 29.87 -23.90
N SER A 979 4.62 29.34 -25.00
CA SER A 979 5.49 30.11 -25.90
C SER A 979 4.83 31.39 -26.39
N SER A 980 3.55 31.32 -26.76
CA SER A 980 2.79 32.46 -27.29
C SER A 980 2.51 33.51 -26.23
N LEU A 981 2.06 33.08 -25.04
CA LEU A 981 1.83 33.94 -23.90
C LEU A 981 3.12 34.66 -23.48
N VAL A 982 4.22 33.92 -23.32
CA VAL A 982 5.52 34.49 -22.92
C VAL A 982 6.03 35.52 -23.93
N ALA A 983 5.87 35.26 -25.23
CA ALA A 983 6.25 36.23 -26.27
C ALA A 983 5.48 37.56 -26.15
N GLY A 984 4.21 37.52 -25.70
CA GLY A 984 3.45 38.71 -25.36
C GLY A 984 3.88 39.36 -24.05
N LEU A 985 4.05 38.57 -23.00
CA LEU A 985 4.42 39.07 -21.66
C LEU A 985 5.80 39.73 -21.63
N LEU A 986 6.76 39.27 -22.43
CA LEU A 986 8.10 39.86 -22.55
C LEU A 986 8.08 41.29 -23.13
N THR A 987 6.95 41.74 -23.68
CA THR A 987 6.78 43.14 -24.10
C THR A 987 6.38 44.06 -22.96
N ILE A 988 5.92 43.51 -21.81
CA ILE A 988 5.51 44.28 -20.65
C ILE A 988 6.76 44.82 -19.94
N GLY A 989 6.81 46.14 -19.75
CA GLY A 989 7.94 46.88 -19.19
C GLY A 989 7.69 48.38 -19.23
N GLU A 990 8.75 49.20 -19.25
CA GLU A 990 8.66 50.66 -19.08
C GLU A 990 7.71 51.35 -20.09
N ARG A 991 7.70 50.90 -21.36
CA ARG A 991 6.87 51.51 -22.42
C ARG A 991 5.46 50.91 -22.55
N PHE A 992 5.26 49.67 -22.12
CA PHE A 992 3.98 48.96 -22.21
C PHE A 992 3.69 48.27 -20.88
N GLY A 993 2.71 48.77 -20.12
CA GLY A 993 2.35 48.25 -18.79
C GLY A 993 3.07 48.93 -17.61
N GLY A 994 4.20 49.62 -17.82
CA GLY A 994 4.93 50.34 -16.76
C GLY A 994 4.29 51.65 -16.27
N ALA A 995 3.15 52.06 -16.84
CA ALA A 995 2.47 53.31 -16.47
C ALA A 995 1.92 53.29 -15.04
N LEU A 996 1.53 52.11 -14.51
CA LEU A 996 1.01 51.97 -13.16
C LEU A 996 2.09 52.31 -12.12
N ASP A 997 3.27 51.68 -12.23
CA ASP A 997 4.38 51.88 -11.30
C ASP A 997 4.94 53.31 -11.36
N GLY A 998 5.04 53.85 -12.59
CA GLY A 998 5.44 55.23 -12.82
C GLY A 998 4.47 56.25 -12.22
N ALA A 999 3.15 56.00 -12.31
CA ALA A 999 2.15 56.88 -11.71
C ALA A 999 2.20 56.82 -10.18
N ALA A 1000 2.19 55.62 -9.59
CA ALA A 1000 2.28 55.46 -8.15
C ALA A 1000 3.50 56.20 -7.58
N THR A 1001 4.69 55.94 -8.13
CA THR A 1001 5.93 56.56 -7.65
C THR A 1001 5.90 58.09 -7.70
N ASN A 1002 5.41 58.68 -8.80
CA ASN A 1002 5.42 60.14 -8.95
C ASN A 1002 4.38 60.84 -8.07
N PHE A 1003 3.16 60.31 -7.98
CA PHE A 1003 2.11 60.88 -7.13
C PHE A 1003 2.45 60.74 -5.64
N THR A 1004 2.90 59.55 -5.22
CA THR A 1004 3.30 59.29 -3.83
C THR A 1004 4.47 60.19 -3.41
N ARG A 1005 5.52 60.28 -4.23
CA ARG A 1005 6.67 61.16 -3.93
C ARG A 1005 6.27 62.63 -3.82
N ALA A 1006 5.40 63.11 -4.71
CA ALA A 1006 4.96 64.49 -4.69
C ALA A 1006 4.15 64.82 -3.43
N TYR A 1007 3.22 63.93 -3.06
CA TYR A 1007 2.43 64.04 -1.85
C TYR A 1007 3.31 63.99 -0.59
N ASP A 1008 4.22 63.03 -0.51
CA ASP A 1008 5.10 62.83 0.65
C ASP A 1008 6.12 63.96 0.83
N SER A 1009 6.51 64.62 -0.27
CA SER A 1009 7.38 65.81 -0.23
C SER A 1009 6.63 67.08 0.21
N GLY A 1010 5.33 66.99 0.49
CA GLY A 1010 4.50 68.13 0.89
C GLY A 1010 4.21 69.14 -0.23
N LEU A 1011 4.42 68.76 -1.50
CA LEU A 1011 4.13 69.64 -2.63
C LEU A 1011 2.61 69.80 -2.78
N THR A 1012 2.14 71.01 -3.06
CA THR A 1012 0.76 71.20 -3.50
C THR A 1012 0.55 70.63 -4.91
N PRO A 1013 -0.68 70.24 -5.31
CA PRO A 1013 -0.96 69.75 -6.67
C PRO A 1013 -0.45 70.67 -7.78
N ARG A 1014 -0.54 72.00 -7.56
CA ARG A 1014 -0.07 73.01 -8.52
C ARG A 1014 1.45 73.10 -8.61
N GLU A 1015 2.16 72.95 -7.49
CA GLU A 1015 3.62 72.88 -7.46
C GLU A 1015 4.14 71.61 -8.13
N PHE A 1016 3.47 70.48 -7.94
CA PHE A 1016 3.81 69.22 -8.62
C PHE A 1016 3.64 69.32 -10.15
N VAL A 1017 2.52 69.85 -10.63
CA VAL A 1017 2.32 70.07 -12.08
C VAL A 1017 3.39 71.01 -12.65
N THR A 1018 3.77 72.03 -11.87
CA THR A 1018 4.78 73.01 -12.29
C THR A 1018 6.18 72.41 -12.30
N SER A 1019 6.53 71.57 -11.33
CA SER A 1019 7.84 70.91 -11.25
C SER A 1019 8.04 69.93 -12.41
N MET A 1020 7.02 69.15 -12.76
CA MET A 1020 7.06 68.23 -13.90
C MET A 1020 7.22 68.98 -15.23
N ARG A 1021 6.50 70.10 -15.40
CA ARG A 1021 6.69 70.99 -16.56
C ARG A 1021 8.11 71.56 -16.63
N LYS A 1022 8.66 72.06 -15.52
CA LYS A 1022 10.03 72.59 -15.47
C LYS A 1022 11.07 71.53 -15.80
N ALA A 1023 10.84 70.29 -15.39
CA ALA A 1023 11.68 69.14 -15.71
C ALA A 1023 11.48 68.60 -17.15
N ASN A 1024 10.59 69.20 -17.94
CA ASN A 1024 10.18 68.75 -19.27
C ASN A 1024 9.71 67.29 -19.29
N LYS A 1025 8.98 66.86 -18.24
CA LYS A 1025 8.41 65.51 -18.11
C LYS A 1025 6.88 65.56 -18.10
N LEU A 1026 6.26 64.59 -18.76
CA LEU A 1026 4.82 64.35 -18.63
C LEU A 1026 4.53 63.67 -17.30
N ILE A 1027 3.33 63.87 -16.75
CA ILE A 1027 2.88 63.23 -15.51
C ILE A 1027 2.38 61.82 -15.86
N PRO A 1028 3.02 60.73 -15.40
CA PRO A 1028 2.54 59.39 -15.64
C PRO A 1028 1.16 59.20 -15.01
N GLY A 1029 0.25 58.51 -15.71
CA GLY A 1029 -1.13 58.35 -15.26
C GLY A 1029 -2.08 59.50 -15.63
N ILE A 1030 -1.60 60.59 -16.24
CA ILE A 1030 -2.42 61.70 -16.73
C ILE A 1030 -2.41 61.74 -18.26
N GLY A 1031 -3.61 61.79 -18.85
CA GLY A 1031 -3.84 61.94 -20.27
C GLY A 1031 -4.47 60.73 -20.93
N HIS A 1032 -5.37 60.99 -21.86
CA HIS A 1032 -6.03 59.98 -22.67
C HIS A 1032 -6.13 60.43 -24.15
N LYS A 1033 -6.10 59.48 -25.10
CA LYS A 1033 -6.18 59.77 -26.54
C LYS A 1033 -7.57 60.25 -26.99
N ILE A 1034 -8.63 59.58 -26.50
CA ILE A 1034 -10.04 59.82 -26.88
C ILE A 1034 -10.88 60.46 -25.75
N LYS A 1035 -10.85 59.87 -24.55
CA LYS A 1035 -11.59 60.30 -23.36
C LYS A 1035 -11.15 61.67 -22.84
N SER A 1036 -12.09 62.38 -22.22
CA SER A 1036 -11.92 63.74 -21.71
C SER A 1036 -12.85 63.98 -20.52
N ARG A 1037 -12.83 65.18 -19.92
CA ARG A 1037 -13.69 65.50 -18.76
C ARG A 1037 -15.18 65.38 -19.07
N SER A 1038 -15.59 65.68 -20.30
CA SER A 1038 -16.98 65.56 -20.77
C SER A 1038 -17.36 64.16 -21.26
N ASN A 1039 -16.37 63.29 -21.51
CA ASN A 1039 -16.53 61.90 -21.91
C ASN A 1039 -15.57 61.01 -21.08
N PRO A 1040 -15.95 60.67 -19.84
CA PRO A 1040 -15.05 60.00 -18.91
C PRO A 1040 -14.68 58.56 -19.35
N ASP A 1041 -13.54 58.06 -18.87
CA ASP A 1041 -13.20 56.64 -18.95
C ASP A 1041 -13.99 55.89 -17.87
N MET A 1042 -14.95 55.07 -18.29
CA MET A 1042 -15.81 54.33 -17.36
C MET A 1042 -15.02 53.41 -16.42
N ARG A 1043 -13.84 52.92 -16.83
CA ARG A 1043 -12.99 52.10 -15.95
C ARG A 1043 -12.44 52.93 -14.79
N VAL A 1044 -12.12 54.20 -15.03
CA VAL A 1044 -11.65 55.13 -14.00
C VAL A 1044 -12.79 55.45 -13.03
N GLU A 1045 -14.00 55.70 -13.53
CA GLU A 1045 -15.16 55.96 -12.68
C GLU A 1045 -15.50 54.75 -11.80
N LEU A 1046 -15.46 53.51 -12.33
CA LEU A 1046 -15.65 52.30 -11.53
C LEU A 1046 -14.64 52.17 -10.39
N VAL A 1047 -13.36 52.44 -10.66
CA VAL A 1047 -12.30 52.40 -9.63
C VAL A 1047 -12.53 53.49 -8.59
N LYS A 1048 -12.80 54.73 -9.01
CA LYS A 1048 -13.05 55.87 -8.11
C LYS A 1048 -14.25 55.61 -7.21
N ASP A 1049 -15.38 55.19 -7.77
CA ASP A 1049 -16.62 54.93 -7.03
C ASP A 1049 -16.41 53.82 -5.99
N TYR A 1050 -15.72 52.76 -6.38
CA TYR A 1050 -15.40 51.66 -5.47
C TYR A 1050 -14.51 52.14 -4.31
N VAL A 1051 -13.41 52.83 -4.61
CA VAL A 1051 -12.46 53.31 -3.60
C VAL A 1051 -13.13 54.30 -2.65
N LYS A 1052 -13.88 55.28 -3.18
CA LYS A 1052 -14.57 56.28 -2.35
C LYS A 1052 -15.66 55.69 -1.46
N LYS A 1053 -16.28 54.60 -1.89
CA LYS A 1053 -17.32 53.93 -1.12
C LYS A 1053 -16.77 52.99 -0.04
N HIS A 1054 -15.64 52.34 -0.29
CA HIS A 1054 -15.19 51.20 0.53
C HIS A 1054 -13.88 51.42 1.27
N PHE A 1055 -13.00 52.31 0.81
CA PHE A 1055 -11.70 52.49 1.48
C PHE A 1055 -11.84 53.39 2.71
N PRO A 1056 -11.11 53.10 3.81
CA PRO A 1056 -11.10 53.95 4.99
C PRO A 1056 -10.61 55.38 4.70
N SER A 1057 -9.56 55.50 3.88
CA SER A 1057 -9.00 56.76 3.42
C SER A 1057 -8.39 56.60 2.02
N SER A 1058 -8.32 57.70 1.27
CA SER A 1058 -7.76 57.72 -0.09
C SER A 1058 -6.99 59.03 -0.40
N PRO A 1059 -6.00 59.41 0.44
CA PRO A 1059 -5.30 60.70 0.35
C PRO A 1059 -4.50 60.88 -0.95
N ILE A 1060 -3.91 59.81 -1.48
CA ILE A 1060 -3.13 59.89 -2.73
C ILE A 1060 -4.07 60.00 -3.93
N LEU A 1061 -5.20 59.28 -3.94
CA LEU A 1061 -6.24 59.47 -4.96
C LEU A 1061 -6.80 60.90 -4.92
N ASP A 1062 -7.08 61.46 -3.74
CA ASP A 1062 -7.55 62.84 -3.61
C ASP A 1062 -6.54 63.86 -4.13
N PHE A 1063 -5.26 63.63 -3.88
CA PHE A 1063 -4.19 64.44 -4.44
C PHE A 1063 -4.15 64.33 -5.97
N ALA A 1064 -4.29 63.13 -6.53
CA ALA A 1064 -4.29 62.90 -7.97
C ALA A 1064 -5.50 63.53 -8.67
N LEU A 1065 -6.69 63.49 -8.07
CA LEU A 1065 -7.89 64.14 -8.61
C LEU A 1065 -7.74 65.68 -8.63
N LYS A 1066 -7.12 66.28 -7.62
CA LYS A 1066 -6.78 67.72 -7.63
C LYS A 1066 -5.74 68.07 -8.69
N VAL A 1067 -4.79 67.16 -8.97
CA VAL A 1067 -3.85 67.31 -10.09
C VAL A 1067 -4.59 67.26 -11.43
N GLU A 1068 -5.55 66.34 -11.57
CA GLU A 1068 -6.41 66.23 -12.76
C GLU A 1068 -7.22 67.52 -13.02
N GLU A 1069 -7.80 68.14 -11.99
CA GLU A 1069 -8.52 69.43 -12.15
C GLU A 1069 -7.61 70.51 -12.77
N ILE A 1070 -6.34 70.53 -12.34
CA ILE A 1070 -5.34 71.49 -12.85
C ILE A 1070 -4.93 71.12 -14.28
N THR A 1071 -4.76 69.85 -14.62
CA THR A 1071 -4.32 69.44 -15.97
C THR A 1071 -5.45 69.55 -16.99
N THR A 1072 -6.67 69.19 -16.63
CA THR A 1072 -7.87 69.31 -17.48
C THR A 1072 -8.22 70.76 -17.78
N SER A 1073 -7.91 71.70 -16.87
CA SER A 1073 -8.03 73.15 -17.15
C SER A 1073 -7.12 73.63 -18.28
N LYS A 1074 -6.04 72.90 -18.60
CA LYS A 1074 -5.13 73.20 -19.72
C LYS A 1074 -5.58 72.55 -21.02
N LYS A 1075 -6.04 71.30 -20.95
CA LYS A 1075 -6.57 70.57 -22.10
C LYS A 1075 -7.52 69.48 -21.60
N ASP A 1076 -8.71 69.42 -22.20
CA ASP A 1076 -9.84 68.61 -21.70
C ASP A 1076 -9.55 67.10 -21.61
N ASN A 1077 -8.60 66.60 -22.43
CA ASN A 1077 -8.22 65.18 -22.47
C ASN A 1077 -7.07 64.81 -21.51
N LEU A 1078 -6.59 65.73 -20.68
CA LEU A 1078 -5.58 65.48 -19.65
C LEU A 1078 -6.20 65.00 -18.33
N ILE A 1079 -7.07 63.99 -18.43
CA ILE A 1079 -7.75 63.33 -17.31
C ILE A 1079 -6.85 62.29 -16.63
N LEU A 1080 -7.18 61.88 -15.40
CA LEU A 1080 -6.58 60.71 -14.75
C LEU A 1080 -7.00 59.46 -15.52
N ASN A 1081 -6.03 58.71 -16.03
CA ASN A 1081 -6.31 57.48 -16.77
C ASN A 1081 -6.41 56.26 -15.82
N VAL A 1082 -6.85 55.12 -16.36
CA VAL A 1082 -7.06 53.90 -15.55
C VAL A 1082 -5.79 53.41 -14.86
N ASP A 1083 -4.64 53.52 -15.53
CA ASP A 1083 -3.34 53.14 -14.96
C ASP A 1083 -2.98 54.02 -13.76
N GLY A 1084 -3.16 55.33 -13.89
CA GLY A 1084 -2.95 56.31 -12.83
C GLY A 1084 -3.91 56.13 -11.66
N CYS A 1085 -5.19 55.89 -11.96
CA CYS A 1085 -6.23 55.69 -10.95
C CYS A 1085 -6.00 54.40 -10.15
N ILE A 1086 -5.71 53.27 -10.81
CA ILE A 1086 -5.39 52.00 -10.14
C ILE A 1086 -4.13 52.18 -9.28
N ALA A 1087 -3.10 52.83 -9.82
CA ALA A 1087 -1.83 53.01 -9.14
C ALA A 1087 -1.95 53.79 -7.82
N VAL A 1088 -2.59 54.96 -7.83
CA VAL A 1088 -2.75 55.78 -6.62
C VAL A 1088 -3.69 55.13 -5.60
N SER A 1089 -4.76 54.48 -6.07
CA SER A 1089 -5.66 53.73 -5.19
C SER A 1089 -5.01 52.49 -4.58
N PHE A 1090 -4.10 51.81 -5.29
CA PHE A 1090 -3.36 50.69 -4.73
C PHE A 1090 -2.34 51.14 -3.67
N VAL A 1091 -1.74 52.33 -3.83
CA VAL A 1091 -0.91 52.94 -2.78
C VAL A 1091 -1.75 53.24 -1.55
N ASP A 1092 -2.93 53.83 -1.71
CA ASP A 1092 -3.87 54.08 -0.61
C ASP A 1092 -4.27 52.75 0.06
N LEU A 1093 -4.52 51.68 -0.70
CA LEU A 1093 -4.80 50.35 -0.15
C LEU A 1093 -3.66 49.86 0.74
N LEU A 1094 -2.41 49.90 0.26
CA LEU A 1094 -1.27 49.41 1.04
C LEU A 1094 -1.04 50.26 2.30
N ARG A 1095 -1.18 51.59 2.21
CA ARG A 1095 -0.91 52.49 3.35
C ARG A 1095 -2.02 52.48 4.40
N ASP A 1096 -3.28 52.44 3.96
CA ASP A 1096 -4.42 52.76 4.82
C ASP A 1096 -5.34 51.55 5.10
N SER A 1097 -5.03 50.37 4.56
CA SER A 1097 -5.80 49.15 4.87
C SER A 1097 -5.66 48.66 6.31
N GLY A 1098 -4.69 49.19 7.06
CA GLY A 1098 -4.30 48.71 8.39
C GLY A 1098 -3.50 47.40 8.37
N ALA A 1099 -3.25 46.85 7.19
CA ALA A 1099 -2.57 45.58 7.02
C ALA A 1099 -1.05 45.69 6.82
N PHE A 1100 -0.49 46.89 6.66
CA PHE A 1100 0.95 47.11 6.42
C PHE A 1100 1.47 48.29 7.23
N THR A 1101 2.75 48.25 7.62
CA THR A 1101 3.44 49.48 8.02
C THR A 1101 3.77 50.32 6.78
N ARG A 1102 4.13 51.58 6.99
CA ARG A 1102 4.50 52.47 5.88
C ARG A 1102 5.74 51.96 5.12
N GLU A 1103 6.71 51.42 5.85
CA GLU A 1103 7.92 50.83 5.29
C GLU A 1103 7.61 49.60 4.45
N GLU A 1104 6.71 48.72 4.92
CA GLU A 1104 6.27 47.54 4.18
C GLU A 1104 5.51 47.93 2.91
N ALA A 1105 4.59 48.91 3.00
CA ALA A 1105 3.86 49.42 1.85
C ALA A 1105 4.82 50.00 0.78
N GLU A 1106 5.81 50.77 1.20
CA GLU A 1106 6.84 51.33 0.31
C GLU A 1106 7.73 50.24 -0.31
N GLU A 1107 8.06 49.21 0.45
CA GLU A 1107 8.80 48.06 -0.06
C GLU A 1107 8.00 47.30 -1.14
N TYR A 1108 6.73 46.98 -0.90
CA TYR A 1108 5.88 46.29 -1.89
C TYR A 1108 5.71 47.08 -3.18
N MET A 1109 5.66 48.41 -3.08
CA MET A 1109 5.66 49.28 -4.24
C MET A 1109 6.99 49.21 -4.99
N ARG A 1110 8.11 49.33 -4.28
CA ARG A 1110 9.47 49.30 -4.87
C ARG A 1110 9.79 47.98 -5.58
N ILE A 1111 9.33 46.85 -5.06
CA ILE A 1111 9.59 45.52 -5.67
C ILE A 1111 8.66 45.22 -6.87
N GLY A 1112 7.76 46.13 -7.23
CA GLY A 1112 6.99 46.05 -8.47
C GLY A 1112 5.68 45.26 -8.38
N THR A 1113 5.02 45.24 -7.22
CA THR A 1113 3.72 44.55 -7.02
C THR A 1113 2.67 44.97 -8.06
N LEU A 1114 2.61 46.25 -8.42
CA LEU A 1114 1.70 46.77 -9.46
C LEU A 1114 1.98 46.21 -10.85
N ASN A 1115 3.26 46.03 -11.20
CA ASN A 1115 3.64 45.36 -12.45
C ASN A 1115 3.18 43.90 -12.43
N GLY A 1116 3.31 43.23 -11.28
CA GLY A 1116 2.76 41.89 -11.06
C GLY A 1116 1.27 41.81 -11.34
N LEU A 1117 0.47 42.75 -10.81
CA LEU A 1117 -0.98 42.80 -11.06
C LEU A 1117 -1.31 43.00 -12.53
N PHE A 1118 -0.59 43.91 -13.21
CA PHE A 1118 -0.80 44.14 -14.64
C PHE A 1118 -0.43 42.91 -15.47
N VAL A 1119 0.68 42.25 -15.18
CA VAL A 1119 1.11 41.01 -15.84
C VAL A 1119 0.08 39.90 -15.64
N LEU A 1120 -0.38 39.69 -14.40
CA LEU A 1120 -1.37 38.66 -14.08
C LEU A 1120 -2.71 38.91 -14.76
N GLY A 1121 -3.22 40.15 -14.70
CA GLY A 1121 -4.45 40.54 -15.40
C GLY A 1121 -4.31 40.36 -16.91
N ARG A 1122 -3.27 40.94 -17.52
CA ARG A 1122 -3.05 40.91 -18.97
C ARG A 1122 -2.85 39.52 -19.55
N SER A 1123 -2.34 38.59 -18.75
CA SER A 1123 -2.20 37.19 -19.13
C SER A 1123 -3.54 36.57 -19.56
N LEU A 1124 -4.66 36.98 -18.94
CA LEU A 1124 -6.00 36.53 -19.30
C LEU A 1124 -6.33 36.87 -20.75
N GLY A 1125 -6.12 38.11 -21.17
CA GLY A 1125 -6.34 38.58 -22.54
C GLY A 1125 -5.42 37.90 -23.55
N PHE A 1126 -4.14 37.71 -23.21
CA PHE A 1126 -3.18 37.07 -24.11
C PHE A 1126 -3.49 35.58 -24.33
N ILE A 1127 -3.88 34.86 -23.27
CA ILE A 1127 -4.41 33.48 -23.41
C ILE A 1127 -5.66 33.49 -24.31
N GLY A 1128 -6.57 34.44 -24.10
CA GLY A 1128 -7.75 34.64 -24.95
C GLY A 1128 -7.38 34.81 -26.43
N HIS A 1129 -6.39 35.65 -26.74
CA HIS A 1129 -5.89 35.83 -28.10
C HIS A 1129 -5.26 34.56 -28.68
N HIS A 1130 -4.48 33.80 -27.90
CA HIS A 1130 -3.92 32.53 -28.38
C HIS A 1130 -5.04 31.55 -28.78
N LEU A 1131 -6.01 31.34 -27.87
CA LEU A 1131 -7.13 30.44 -28.10
C LEU A 1131 -7.98 30.90 -29.30
N ASP A 1132 -8.20 32.21 -29.41
CA ASP A 1132 -8.93 32.79 -30.54
C ASP A 1132 -8.21 32.54 -31.87
N GLN A 1133 -6.90 32.78 -31.96
CA GLN A 1133 -6.15 32.56 -33.20
C GLN A 1133 -6.08 31.08 -33.60
N LYS A 1134 -5.97 30.16 -32.62
CA LYS A 1134 -6.06 28.70 -32.88
C LYS A 1134 -7.46 28.32 -33.38
N ARG A 1135 -8.52 28.84 -32.75
CA ARG A 1135 -9.92 28.63 -33.15
C ARG A 1135 -10.20 29.17 -34.55
N LEU A 1136 -9.68 30.35 -34.88
CA LEU A 1136 -9.76 30.99 -36.20
C LEU A 1136 -8.87 30.34 -37.26
N LYS A 1137 -8.06 29.34 -36.90
CA LYS A 1137 -7.14 28.62 -37.79
C LYS A 1137 -6.25 29.56 -38.61
N GLN A 1138 -5.79 30.65 -38.00
CA GLN A 1138 -5.00 31.67 -38.69
C GLN A 1138 -3.60 31.14 -39.05
N GLY A 1139 -3.21 31.28 -40.32
CA GLY A 1139 -1.90 30.86 -40.83
C GLY A 1139 -0.77 31.82 -40.46
N LEU A 1140 0.47 31.45 -40.79
CA LEU A 1140 1.69 32.21 -40.49
C LEU A 1140 1.56 33.68 -40.90
N TYR A 1141 1.92 34.58 -39.98
CA TYR A 1141 2.00 36.01 -40.27
C TYR A 1141 3.38 36.37 -40.82
N ARG A 1142 3.41 37.12 -41.92
CA ARG A 1142 4.59 37.76 -42.48
C ARG A 1142 4.29 39.24 -42.67
N HIS A 1143 5.15 40.09 -42.11
CA HIS A 1143 4.91 41.53 -42.18
C HIS A 1143 5.03 42.04 -43.63
N PRO A 1144 4.10 42.89 -44.09
CA PRO A 1144 4.15 43.50 -45.42
C PRO A 1144 5.43 44.31 -45.64
N TRP A 1145 5.94 44.32 -46.88
CA TRP A 1145 7.20 45.00 -47.21
C TRP A 1145 7.05 46.52 -47.35
N ASP A 1146 5.87 47.00 -47.71
CA ASP A 1146 5.50 48.41 -47.84
C ASP A 1146 5.47 49.14 -46.48
N ASP A 1147 5.30 48.41 -45.38
CA ASP A 1147 5.36 48.94 -43.99
C ASP A 1147 6.81 48.96 -43.43
N ILE A 1148 7.82 48.54 -44.22
CA ILE A 1148 9.23 48.49 -43.81
C ILE A 1148 10.07 49.46 -44.64
N SER A 1149 10.65 50.46 -43.98
CA SER A 1149 11.64 51.35 -44.61
C SER A 1149 13.04 50.71 -44.64
N TYR A 1150 13.43 50.17 -45.79
CA TYR A 1150 14.75 49.57 -46.01
C TYR A 1150 15.82 50.64 -46.29
N LEU A 1151 16.42 51.20 -45.24
CA LEU A 1151 17.56 52.11 -45.33
C LEU A 1151 18.88 51.31 -45.37
N LEU A 1152 19.10 50.60 -46.48
CA LEU A 1152 20.33 49.83 -46.67
C LEU A 1152 21.49 50.77 -47.04
N PRO A 1153 22.70 50.61 -46.45
CA PRO A 1153 23.87 51.35 -46.90
C PRO A 1153 24.18 51.00 -48.36
N SER A 1154 24.69 51.96 -49.13
CA SER A 1154 25.10 51.72 -50.52
C SER A 1154 26.25 50.72 -50.53
N LEU A 1155 25.95 49.48 -50.93
CA LEU A 1155 26.95 48.44 -51.11
C LEU A 1155 27.75 48.73 -52.39
N ASP A 1156 29.08 48.77 -52.29
CA ASP A 1156 29.97 48.81 -53.44
C ASP A 1156 29.80 47.49 -54.24
N PRO A 1157 29.35 47.54 -55.51
CA PRO A 1157 29.12 46.35 -56.33
C PRO A 1157 30.33 45.42 -56.44
N SER A 1158 31.55 45.93 -56.26
CA SER A 1158 32.79 45.15 -56.31
C SER A 1158 33.01 44.22 -55.11
N THR A 1159 32.22 44.37 -54.05
CA THR A 1159 32.33 43.56 -52.81
C THR A 1159 31.27 42.47 -52.68
N LEU A 1160 30.37 42.34 -53.67
CA LEU A 1160 29.27 41.37 -53.66
C LEU A 1160 29.68 40.04 -54.31
N ASP A 1161 29.41 38.91 -53.63
CA ASP A 1161 29.56 37.56 -54.20
C ASP A 1161 28.61 37.39 -55.41
N PRO A 1162 29.11 37.11 -56.63
CA PRO A 1162 28.31 36.98 -57.85
C PRO A 1162 27.19 35.93 -57.76
N ARG A 1163 27.30 34.95 -56.84
CA ARG A 1163 26.29 33.91 -56.64
C ARG A 1163 25.03 34.37 -55.92
N ARG A 1164 25.05 35.55 -55.27
CA ARG A 1164 23.91 36.08 -54.49
C ARG A 1164 23.08 37.15 -55.23
N VAL A 1165 23.45 37.51 -56.46
CA VAL A 1165 22.81 38.59 -57.24
C VAL A 1165 21.44 38.20 -57.82
N ASN A 1166 21.05 36.91 -57.78
CA ASN A 1166 19.78 36.42 -58.34
C ASN A 1166 18.58 36.39 -57.36
N ALA A 1167 18.69 36.97 -56.16
CA ALA A 1167 17.53 37.14 -55.29
C ALA A 1167 16.74 38.38 -55.72
N ARG A 1168 15.58 38.16 -56.36
CA ARG A 1168 14.60 39.15 -56.83
C ARG A 1168 14.40 40.32 -55.86
N VAL A 1169 15.12 41.41 -56.07
CA VAL A 1169 14.72 42.74 -55.61
C VAL A 1169 14.22 43.47 -56.84
N ASN A 1170 12.90 43.57 -57.00
CA ASN A 1170 12.30 44.52 -57.95
C ASN A 1170 12.52 45.92 -57.36
N VAL A 1171 13.67 46.51 -57.66
CA VAL A 1171 13.89 47.94 -57.47
C VAL A 1171 13.11 48.62 -58.60
N GLN A 1172 11.94 49.19 -58.29
CA GLN A 1172 11.33 50.13 -59.22
C GLN A 1172 12.20 51.40 -59.27
N PRO A 1173 12.64 51.86 -60.45
CA PRO A 1173 13.23 53.18 -60.58
C PRO A 1173 12.12 54.23 -60.46
N LYS A 1174 12.47 55.33 -59.79
CA LYS A 1174 11.68 56.53 -59.45
C LYS A 1174 10.46 56.82 -60.32
#